data_AF-A0A9J6RBI8-F1
#
_entry.id   AF-A0A9J6RBI8-F1
#
_cell.length_a   1.000
_cell.length_b   1.000
_cell.length_c   1.000
_cell.angle_alpha   90.00
_cell.angle_beta   90.00
_cell.angle_gamma   90.00
#
_symmetry.space_group_name_H-M   'P 1'
#
loop_
_entity.id
_entity.type
_entity.pdbx_description
1 polymer ?
#
loop_
_entity_poly.entity_id
_entity_poly.type
_entity_poly.pdbx_seq_one_letter_code
_entity_poly.pdbx_strand_id
1 'polypeptide(L)'
;MDWKRSLNKGCALLLIVVMTLSLFTFNMPTISAVEDELVELKILHTNDIHARINEFGKMAAYIKAEREAASHSLYLDAGDIFSGNPVVDLQYGLPMVALLNEVGLQAMAIGNHEFDYGQEETVKRMEQADFPWLSANMFVGEDTLVDFPQPEPYHLFELEGLTVGVVALTETPPSTAPINVTGITFEDPIETAKNYQHLEEETDILIALTHVGYSVDRQLAEEVDFFDLIIGGHSHTTLNQPAVVNGTPIVQAGGNGENIGNVTVFFNPASREVEAVEGFLQNVSALTSVDPEVQAMVDQYNAEMEELLSEEIGYTETGLTRSGSNDTSLGNFWTDAMRHYTDADIALTNNGGIRANIGVGPLTVRDIYTIEPFANEIMTYEMTGAALKDVIQFSYERRQSIDLQTSGLHYTILTNNTGRYVDAELYLNGEPIEEDATYTVAVGDYIGAGGSGYDFQGTVLNALTGMMTDAMITYAKYLTANGHPINYDANERITIDVTEAPIEGEPVGSTDYGLSSVHNRNGDSGLGNLYTDAVRAETGADFAVLNGSSVSGNIPAGVITDSQIEFLDQYNNRVEVVKTNLDRLKDVILTQSNYHGGVDLQASGLHYQLIKEESQFVDVLLTLPDGTPLDQEKEYVVAYNDYMHGSSFYNLGTVMVEQEYPLVWKAVVDYIRAHEGPIDYQEGSRITIEQSEESQDYLTVAEAIANNQGIGTVQGYIVGTMTGNFDGPFVTTNIMLADSPDQRDMEQILPVQLPNNQIRSALNLVDHPDNLGKRIQITGDLDLYFSVPGLRSPTQYQFVEEAEEPELPLISIAEARAVSNGEQVKIIGTATTNSGNWGGAGFYLQDGTAGIYVYQTELDSEAGDQVVLTGSKNVFNGEVQLSNISELEVVGNDTIPDPLILTPNQLSTINEGMLVQVEGVTITDLKQVNEYGTFEFNATVNGETVLVRVDNRTGLIYDDFDFEVGDQVTITGISSVHRDTIQLKPRGVNDVVEFEEDQLESVVDASIKIDRNRIMIEDDSIERLAEGGTLTIDLKDLDWTHYRVELTTEQLVALVAKKASLDVIASDIQLNIPMINFAENTSFALVMEKITDIENSISSVYQLTIEDGNRIISSFEEEGITLSFAVDTKEVNNQGDLKIFYLNDNSDWQLVGGKYSLGYVTAITDHFSLFTVWNQNEEDLPHVEEEETNNDDDQESLTDDDSGGNQQVDEPEESEDISITQTLPRTATSTYNWLLLGFVLIMVGGAFILFRSNKSASKD
;
A
#
# COMPACT_ATOMS: atom_id res chain seq x y z
N MET A 1 -59.62 67.05 -42.78
CA MET A 1 -60.09 67.37 -41.42
C MET A 1 -60.05 66.08 -40.60
N ASP A 2 -59.34 65.94 -39.50
CA ASP A 2 -58.11 66.62 -39.03
C ASP A 2 -57.37 65.58 -38.16
N TRP A 3 -56.11 65.26 -38.49
CA TRP A 3 -54.96 65.88 -37.81
C TRP A 3 -55.01 65.80 -36.27
N LYS A 4 -54.85 64.59 -35.72
CA LYS A 4 -54.31 64.42 -34.36
C LYS A 4 -52.82 64.76 -34.37
N ARG A 5 -52.48 65.95 -33.88
CA ARG A 5 -51.11 66.46 -33.69
C ARG A 5 -50.78 66.56 -32.20
N SER A 6 -49.49 66.46 -31.89
CA SER A 6 -48.87 66.46 -30.55
C SER A 6 -49.15 65.18 -29.74
N LEU A 7 -48.18 64.57 -29.05
CA LEU A 7 -46.80 65.00 -28.77
C LEU A 7 -45.75 64.25 -29.61
N ASN A 8 -44.67 64.96 -30.00
CA ASN A 8 -43.26 64.51 -29.95
C ASN A 8 -42.36 65.46 -30.75
N LYS A 9 -41.70 66.38 -30.04
CA LYS A 9 -40.61 67.23 -30.56
C LYS A 9 -39.26 66.97 -29.88
N GLY A 10 -39.09 65.79 -29.26
CA GLY A 10 -37.85 65.39 -28.59
C GLY A 10 -36.85 64.61 -29.46
N CYS A 11 -37.32 63.80 -30.42
CA CYS A 11 -36.48 62.74 -31.01
C CYS A 11 -35.59 63.16 -32.19
N ALA A 12 -35.61 64.43 -32.63
CA ALA A 12 -34.85 64.87 -33.81
C ALA A 12 -33.41 65.32 -33.52
N LEU A 13 -33.01 65.48 -32.25
CA LEU A 13 -31.65 65.91 -31.88
C LEU A 13 -30.74 64.77 -31.39
N LEU A 14 -31.32 63.66 -30.91
CA LEU A 14 -30.53 62.54 -30.34
C LEU A 14 -29.81 61.71 -31.43
N LEU A 15 -30.39 61.63 -32.63
CA LEU A 15 -29.87 60.79 -33.74
C LEU A 15 -28.57 61.32 -34.38
N ILE A 16 -28.23 62.60 -34.18
CA ILE A 16 -26.99 63.19 -34.74
C ILE A 16 -25.80 63.02 -33.79
N VAL A 17 -26.05 62.94 -32.48
CA VAL A 17 -24.99 62.70 -31.47
C VAL A 17 -24.53 61.22 -31.52
N VAL A 18 -25.44 60.27 -31.72
CA VAL A 18 -25.09 58.84 -31.75
C VAL A 18 -24.31 58.46 -33.03
N MET A 19 -24.59 59.07 -34.18
CA MET A 19 -23.85 58.79 -35.44
C MET A 19 -22.46 59.45 -35.54
N THR A 20 -22.03 60.26 -34.58
CA THR A 20 -20.69 60.88 -34.57
C THR A 20 -19.72 60.29 -33.55
N LEU A 21 -20.19 59.42 -32.64
CA LEU A 21 -19.33 58.65 -31.72
C LEU A 21 -18.78 57.33 -32.32
N SER A 22 -19.25 56.91 -33.51
CA SER A 22 -18.81 55.66 -34.17
C SER A 22 -17.51 55.80 -35.00
N LEU A 23 -16.78 56.92 -34.89
CA LEU A 23 -15.59 57.22 -35.71
C LEU A 23 -14.33 57.59 -34.91
N PHE A 24 -14.35 57.35 -33.59
CA PHE A 24 -13.13 57.31 -32.77
C PHE A 24 -12.85 55.86 -32.33
N THR A 25 -12.44 55.03 -33.29
CA THR A 25 -11.65 53.83 -32.98
C THR A 25 -10.33 54.30 -32.38
N PHE A 26 -10.25 54.31 -31.05
CA PHE A 26 -8.96 54.34 -30.37
C PHE A 26 -8.21 53.07 -30.78
N ASN A 27 -7.08 53.24 -31.49
CA ASN A 27 -6.01 52.25 -31.41
C ASN A 27 -5.45 52.31 -29.99
N MET A 28 -6.12 51.65 -29.05
CA MET A 28 -5.39 50.99 -27.99
C MET A 28 -4.63 49.85 -28.66
N PRO A 29 -3.31 49.69 -28.43
CA PRO A 29 -2.69 48.41 -28.65
C PRO A 29 -3.45 47.40 -27.79
N THR A 30 -3.97 46.34 -28.41
CA THR A 30 -4.12 45.09 -27.67
C THR A 30 -2.71 44.69 -27.26
N ILE A 31 -2.35 45.00 -26.01
CA ILE A 31 -1.42 44.14 -25.30
C ILE A 31 -2.15 42.80 -25.25
N SER A 32 -1.79 41.90 -26.17
CA SER A 32 -1.95 40.49 -25.88
C SER A 32 -1.14 40.30 -24.61
N ALA A 33 -1.76 39.77 -23.56
CA ALA A 33 -0.98 38.95 -22.67
C ALA A 33 -0.35 37.90 -23.58
N VAL A 34 0.98 37.88 -23.63
CA VAL A 34 1.67 36.63 -23.85
C VAL A 34 1.35 35.85 -22.58
N GLU A 35 0.65 34.72 -22.71
CA GLU A 35 0.81 33.69 -21.70
C GLU A 35 2.27 33.30 -21.83
N ASP A 36 3.07 33.56 -20.78
CA ASP A 36 4.49 33.21 -20.79
C ASP A 36 4.54 31.68 -20.83
N GLU A 37 4.74 31.15 -22.04
CA GLU A 37 4.76 29.73 -22.35
C GLU A 37 6.04 29.16 -21.75
N LEU A 38 5.89 28.44 -20.63
CA LEU A 38 7.01 27.85 -19.90
C LEU A 38 7.74 26.84 -20.80
N VAL A 39 9.07 26.86 -20.72
CA VAL A 39 9.92 25.91 -21.40
C VAL A 39 10.17 24.74 -20.46
N GLU A 40 9.69 23.56 -20.87
CA GLU A 40 9.94 22.31 -20.15
C GLU A 40 11.30 21.73 -20.55
N LEU A 41 12.10 21.38 -19.54
CA LEU A 41 13.29 20.54 -19.64
C LEU A 41 13.04 19.24 -18.88
N LYS A 42 13.04 18.11 -19.58
CA LYS A 42 12.96 16.78 -18.95
C LYS A 42 14.35 16.25 -18.64
N ILE A 43 14.62 15.98 -17.38
CA ILE A 43 15.89 15.43 -16.90
C ILE A 43 15.60 14.02 -16.40
N LEU A 44 16.17 13.05 -17.08
CA LEU A 44 16.26 11.68 -16.60
C LEU A 44 17.57 11.56 -15.82
N HIS A 45 17.56 10.89 -14.68
CA HIS A 45 18.79 10.62 -13.95
C HIS A 45 18.86 9.25 -13.29
N THR A 46 20.08 8.79 -13.12
CA THR A 46 20.47 7.61 -12.34
C THR A 46 21.62 7.97 -11.41
N ASN A 47 21.88 7.09 -10.44
CA ASN A 47 23.00 7.17 -9.52
C ASN A 47 23.21 5.76 -8.91
N ASP A 48 24.43 5.45 -8.48
CA ASP A 48 24.75 4.24 -7.72
C ASP A 48 24.27 2.94 -8.41
N ILE A 49 24.47 2.86 -9.74
CA ILE A 49 24.02 1.72 -10.57
C ILE A 49 24.72 0.42 -10.16
N HIS A 50 25.95 0.49 -9.63
CA HIS A 50 26.71 -0.65 -9.10
C HIS A 50 26.71 -1.88 -10.02
N ALA A 51 27.11 -1.66 -11.28
CA ALA A 51 27.26 -2.73 -12.26
C ALA A 51 25.99 -3.57 -12.57
N ARG A 52 24.79 -3.08 -12.24
CA ARG A 52 23.50 -3.77 -12.44
C ARG A 52 23.02 -3.72 -13.90
N ILE A 53 23.63 -4.54 -14.75
CA ILE A 53 23.36 -4.55 -16.21
C ILE A 53 22.08 -5.28 -16.65
N ASN A 54 21.49 -6.17 -15.84
CA ASN A 54 20.48 -7.11 -16.35
C ASN A 54 19.19 -6.46 -16.87
N GLU A 55 18.77 -5.35 -16.25
CA GLU A 55 17.55 -4.63 -16.62
C GLU A 55 17.82 -3.45 -17.59
N PHE A 56 19.06 -3.27 -18.08
CA PHE A 56 19.42 -2.13 -18.93
C PHE A 56 18.60 -2.05 -20.22
N GLY A 57 18.15 -3.19 -20.77
CA GLY A 57 17.23 -3.19 -21.91
C GLY A 57 15.93 -2.43 -21.61
N LYS A 58 15.37 -2.55 -20.40
CA LYS A 58 14.18 -1.79 -19.99
C LYS A 58 14.51 -0.31 -19.75
N MET A 59 15.61 -0.04 -19.06
CA MET A 59 16.07 1.32 -18.78
C MET A 59 16.25 2.09 -20.10
N ALA A 60 16.93 1.49 -21.07
CA ALA A 60 17.14 2.02 -22.40
C ALA A 60 15.83 2.34 -23.14
N ALA A 61 14.85 1.42 -23.14
CA ALA A 61 13.57 1.65 -23.79
C ALA A 61 12.82 2.85 -23.20
N TYR A 62 12.78 2.94 -21.87
CA TYR A 62 12.14 4.05 -21.17
C TYR A 62 12.87 5.38 -21.43
N ILE A 63 14.20 5.41 -21.26
CA ILE A 63 15.01 6.61 -21.44
C ILE A 63 14.93 7.13 -22.88
N LYS A 64 15.04 6.24 -23.88
CA LYS A 64 14.93 6.62 -25.30
C LYS A 64 13.52 7.14 -25.62
N ALA A 65 12.46 6.53 -25.09
CA ALA A 65 11.08 6.96 -25.31
C ALA A 65 10.75 8.32 -24.67
N GLU A 66 11.12 8.52 -23.39
CA GLU A 66 10.91 9.80 -22.68
C GLU A 66 11.68 10.95 -23.34
N ARG A 67 12.90 10.68 -23.86
CA ARG A 67 13.69 11.67 -24.60
C ARG A 67 13.15 11.98 -25.99
N GLU A 68 12.58 10.99 -26.70
CA GLU A 68 11.90 11.22 -27.99
C GLU A 68 10.59 12.02 -27.81
N ALA A 69 9.92 11.88 -26.66
CA ALA A 69 8.70 12.61 -26.34
C ALA A 69 8.92 14.06 -25.89
N ALA A 70 10.10 14.41 -25.37
CA ALA A 70 10.42 15.74 -24.84
C ALA A 70 11.07 16.66 -25.89
N SER A 71 10.77 17.97 -25.83
CA SER A 71 11.42 18.96 -26.73
C SER A 71 12.85 19.29 -26.29
N HIS A 72 13.10 19.36 -24.97
CA HIS A 72 14.44 19.45 -24.40
C HIS A 72 14.58 18.30 -23.41
N SER A 73 15.67 17.53 -23.52
CA SER A 73 15.97 16.48 -22.56
C SER A 73 17.45 16.31 -22.26
N LEU A 74 17.73 15.89 -21.02
CA LEU A 74 19.02 15.40 -20.56
C LEU A 74 18.86 14.00 -19.95
N TYR A 75 19.89 13.17 -20.10
CA TYR A 75 20.11 11.99 -19.26
C TYR A 75 21.47 12.14 -18.57
N LEU A 76 21.46 12.16 -17.24
CA LEU A 76 22.61 12.41 -16.37
C LEU A 76 22.79 11.27 -15.36
N ASP A 77 24.01 11.02 -14.91
CA ASP A 77 24.30 10.02 -13.87
C ASP A 77 25.15 10.60 -12.74
N ALA A 78 24.79 10.36 -11.48
CA ALA A 78 25.48 10.96 -10.34
C ALA A 78 26.64 10.11 -9.78
N GLY A 79 27.16 9.12 -10.51
CA GLY A 79 28.35 8.34 -10.14
C GLY A 79 28.06 6.96 -9.53
N ASP A 80 29.13 6.19 -9.27
CA ASP A 80 29.13 4.78 -8.85
C ASP A 80 28.40 3.84 -9.82
N ILE A 81 28.84 3.87 -11.09
CA ILE A 81 28.34 2.95 -12.12
C ILE A 81 29.01 1.56 -12.03
N PHE A 82 30.17 1.46 -11.37
CA PHE A 82 30.96 0.23 -11.21
C PHE A 82 30.76 -0.48 -9.86
N SER A 83 31.36 -1.67 -9.75
CA SER A 83 31.46 -2.54 -8.58
C SER A 83 30.13 -3.09 -8.07
N GLY A 84 29.87 -4.39 -8.29
CA GLY A 84 28.69 -5.07 -7.75
C GLY A 84 28.12 -6.20 -8.61
N ASN A 85 28.74 -6.52 -9.74
CA ASN A 85 28.33 -7.59 -10.65
C ASN A 85 29.56 -8.22 -11.33
N PRO A 86 29.83 -9.52 -11.10
CA PRO A 86 31.01 -10.21 -11.65
C PRO A 86 31.21 -10.05 -13.16
N VAL A 87 30.13 -9.90 -13.93
CA VAL A 87 30.18 -9.76 -15.40
C VAL A 87 30.82 -8.44 -15.84
N VAL A 88 30.60 -7.37 -15.07
CA VAL A 88 31.19 -6.04 -15.29
C VAL A 88 32.56 -5.95 -14.64
N ASP A 89 32.69 -6.49 -13.43
CA ASP A 89 33.83 -6.28 -12.55
C ASP A 89 35.07 -7.06 -13.06
N LEU A 90 34.87 -8.30 -13.54
CA LEU A 90 35.91 -9.07 -14.25
C LEU A 90 36.32 -8.46 -15.61
N GLN A 91 35.56 -7.48 -16.09
CA GLN A 91 35.85 -6.69 -17.30
C GLN A 91 36.19 -5.23 -16.96
N TYR A 92 36.50 -4.95 -15.68
CA TYR A 92 36.94 -3.67 -15.16
C TYR A 92 36.02 -2.49 -15.55
N GLY A 93 34.70 -2.71 -15.55
CA GLY A 93 33.71 -1.67 -15.85
C GLY A 93 33.35 -1.50 -17.34
N LEU A 94 34.06 -2.16 -18.27
CA LEU A 94 33.84 -1.97 -19.71
C LEU A 94 32.38 -2.19 -20.17
N PRO A 95 31.66 -3.24 -19.72
CA PRO A 95 30.27 -3.44 -20.14
C PRO A 95 29.34 -2.29 -19.76
N MET A 96 29.55 -1.69 -18.58
CA MET A 96 28.70 -0.60 -18.10
C MET A 96 28.88 0.67 -18.94
N VAL A 97 30.13 1.06 -19.25
CA VAL A 97 30.40 2.19 -20.15
C VAL A 97 29.80 1.96 -21.54
N ALA A 98 29.95 0.75 -22.09
CA ALA A 98 29.40 0.40 -23.40
C ALA A 98 27.86 0.50 -23.42
N LEU A 99 27.19 0.04 -22.36
CA LEU A 99 25.73 0.16 -22.23
C LEU A 99 25.28 1.61 -22.07
N LEU A 100 25.96 2.43 -21.25
CA LEU A 100 25.62 3.84 -21.06
C LEU A 100 25.86 4.70 -22.33
N ASN A 101 26.86 4.37 -23.14
CA ASN A 101 27.02 4.97 -24.47
C ASN A 101 25.80 4.68 -25.37
N GLU A 102 25.30 3.44 -25.39
CA GLU A 102 24.16 3.03 -26.23
C GLU A 102 22.79 3.54 -25.71
N VAL A 103 22.64 3.70 -24.39
CA VAL A 103 21.49 4.43 -23.81
C VAL A 103 21.58 5.94 -24.12
N GLY A 104 22.78 6.44 -24.40
CA GLY A 104 23.05 7.82 -24.76
C GLY A 104 23.06 8.75 -23.54
N LEU A 105 23.74 8.35 -22.46
CA LEU A 105 24.09 9.20 -21.33
C LEU A 105 24.81 10.48 -21.81
N GLN A 106 24.58 11.62 -21.17
CA GLN A 106 25.06 12.93 -21.65
C GLN A 106 26.14 13.56 -20.77
N ALA A 107 26.22 13.22 -19.48
CA ALA A 107 27.33 13.47 -18.57
C ALA A 107 27.17 12.61 -17.32
N MET A 108 28.28 12.36 -16.61
CA MET A 108 28.22 11.83 -15.24
C MET A 108 29.10 12.63 -14.27
N ALA A 109 28.73 12.62 -12.99
CA ALA A 109 29.69 12.92 -11.91
C ALA A 109 30.60 11.70 -11.67
N ILE A 110 31.84 11.95 -11.27
CA ILE A 110 32.74 10.88 -10.82
C ILE A 110 32.41 10.52 -9.37
N GLY A 111 32.08 9.25 -9.11
CA GLY A 111 31.92 8.68 -7.77
C GLY A 111 33.18 8.00 -7.24
N ASN A 112 33.04 7.22 -6.17
CA ASN A 112 34.15 6.52 -5.53
C ASN A 112 34.53 5.21 -6.23
N HIS A 113 33.56 4.42 -6.72
CA HIS A 113 33.82 3.13 -7.34
C HIS A 113 34.37 3.22 -8.78
N GLU A 114 34.32 4.40 -9.40
CA GLU A 114 35.02 4.70 -10.65
C GLU A 114 36.55 4.49 -10.56
N PHE A 115 37.11 4.46 -9.35
CA PHE A 115 38.53 4.26 -9.08
C PHE A 115 38.91 2.82 -8.67
N ASP A 116 37.96 1.91 -8.41
CA ASP A 116 38.25 0.61 -7.78
C ASP A 116 39.24 -0.26 -8.58
N TYR A 117 39.11 -0.25 -9.91
CA TYR A 117 39.99 -0.98 -10.83
C TYR A 117 41.36 -0.30 -11.06
N GLY A 118 41.63 0.77 -10.32
CA GLY A 118 42.85 1.56 -10.40
C GLY A 118 42.90 2.51 -11.59
N GLN A 119 43.78 3.51 -11.48
CA GLN A 119 43.88 4.63 -12.42
C GLN A 119 44.01 4.23 -13.89
N GLU A 120 44.72 3.13 -14.20
CA GLU A 120 44.90 2.69 -15.58
C GLU A 120 43.57 2.28 -16.23
N GLU A 121 42.69 1.60 -15.51
CA GLU A 121 41.37 1.23 -16.03
C GLU A 121 40.40 2.42 -15.98
N THR A 122 40.40 3.26 -14.93
CA THR A 122 39.61 4.50 -14.89
C THR A 122 39.87 5.36 -16.13
N VAL A 123 41.14 5.62 -16.48
CA VAL A 123 41.50 6.39 -17.69
C VAL A 123 41.01 5.70 -18.96
N LYS A 124 41.14 4.38 -19.10
CA LYS A 124 40.61 3.65 -20.26
C LYS A 124 39.09 3.74 -20.36
N ARG A 125 38.36 3.70 -19.24
CA ARG A 125 36.90 3.85 -19.20
C ARG A 125 36.49 5.27 -19.60
N MET A 126 37.18 6.31 -19.11
CA MET A 126 37.01 7.70 -19.56
C MET A 126 37.29 7.88 -21.07
N GLU A 127 38.34 7.24 -21.62
CA GLU A 127 38.64 7.26 -23.06
C GLU A 127 37.61 6.50 -23.93
N GLN A 128 36.82 5.63 -23.33
CA GLN A 128 35.80 4.79 -23.99
C GLN A 128 34.38 5.34 -23.85
N ALA A 129 34.13 6.27 -22.93
CA ALA A 129 32.84 6.92 -22.77
C ALA A 129 32.59 7.93 -23.89
N ASP A 130 31.39 7.91 -24.46
CA ASP A 130 30.93 8.93 -25.41
C ASP A 130 30.39 10.20 -24.70
N PHE A 131 30.45 10.22 -23.35
CA PHE A 131 29.99 11.27 -22.45
C PHE A 131 31.10 11.74 -21.49
N PRO A 132 31.12 13.02 -21.08
CA PRO A 132 32.12 13.54 -20.16
C PRO A 132 31.90 13.03 -18.73
N TRP A 133 33.03 12.74 -18.06
CA TRP A 133 33.10 12.46 -16.64
C TRP A 133 33.54 13.75 -15.93
N LEU A 134 32.71 14.25 -15.03
CA LEU A 134 32.82 15.58 -14.45
C LEU A 134 33.18 15.52 -12.96
N SER A 135 34.05 16.43 -12.51
CA SER A 135 34.29 16.68 -11.09
C SER A 135 35.01 18.01 -10.91
N ALA A 136 34.40 18.94 -10.16
CA ALA A 136 34.91 20.29 -9.93
C ALA A 136 35.91 20.38 -8.78
N ASN A 137 35.80 19.48 -7.79
CA ASN A 137 36.68 19.45 -6.61
C ASN A 137 37.82 18.43 -6.72
N MET A 138 37.89 17.64 -7.79
CA MET A 138 39.00 16.74 -8.09
C MET A 138 40.14 17.44 -8.83
N PHE A 139 41.36 17.34 -8.32
CA PHE A 139 42.57 17.90 -8.92
C PHE A 139 43.64 16.83 -9.13
N VAL A 140 44.19 16.79 -10.35
CA VAL A 140 45.18 15.78 -10.76
C VAL A 140 46.60 16.37 -10.71
N GLY A 141 47.49 15.76 -9.92
CA GLY A 141 48.88 16.17 -9.74
C GLY A 141 49.88 15.50 -10.69
N GLU A 142 51.16 15.89 -10.60
CA GLU A 142 52.25 15.29 -11.40
C GLU A 142 52.71 13.89 -10.89
N ASP A 143 52.27 13.48 -9.70
CA ASP A 143 52.70 12.24 -9.00
C ASP A 143 51.69 11.07 -9.16
N THR A 144 50.80 11.13 -10.15
CA THR A 144 49.86 10.03 -10.46
C THR A 144 50.56 8.76 -10.96
N LEU A 145 49.88 7.61 -10.86
CA LEU A 145 50.42 6.32 -11.29
C LEU A 145 50.46 6.17 -12.82
N VAL A 146 49.56 6.89 -13.51
CA VAL A 146 49.44 6.98 -14.97
C VAL A 146 49.26 8.44 -15.40
N ASP A 147 49.26 8.69 -16.71
CA ASP A 147 48.90 10.01 -17.30
C ASP A 147 47.37 10.20 -17.20
N PHE A 148 46.90 10.64 -16.02
CA PHE A 148 45.48 10.79 -15.71
C PHE A 148 44.99 12.17 -16.22
N PRO A 149 43.89 12.26 -16.99
CA PRO A 149 43.37 13.54 -17.46
C PRO A 149 42.64 14.27 -16.34
N GLN A 150 42.90 15.57 -16.17
CA GLN A 150 42.09 16.44 -15.32
C GLN A 150 40.63 16.41 -15.84
N PRO A 151 39.63 15.97 -15.05
CA PRO A 151 38.23 16.04 -15.45
C PRO A 151 37.79 17.50 -15.60
N GLU A 152 36.81 17.71 -16.47
CA GLU A 152 36.16 19.03 -16.60
C GLU A 152 35.27 19.27 -15.36
N PRO A 153 35.25 20.49 -14.80
CA PRO A 153 34.50 20.78 -13.58
C PRO A 153 32.98 20.84 -13.81
N TYR A 154 32.58 21.23 -15.02
CA TYR A 154 31.18 21.38 -15.41
C TYR A 154 31.00 21.19 -16.92
N HIS A 155 29.77 20.98 -17.36
CA HIS A 155 29.39 21.00 -18.77
C HIS A 155 28.26 22.00 -19.04
N LEU A 156 28.28 22.63 -20.21
CA LEU A 156 27.22 23.53 -20.66
C LEU A 156 26.51 22.91 -21.87
N PHE A 157 25.23 22.58 -21.70
CA PHE A 157 24.37 22.04 -22.75
C PHE A 157 23.58 23.15 -23.43
N GLU A 158 23.54 23.14 -24.76
CA GLU A 158 22.77 24.08 -25.59
C GLU A 158 21.60 23.32 -26.25
N LEU A 159 20.41 23.43 -25.66
CA LEU A 159 19.21 22.67 -26.05
C LEU A 159 18.21 23.60 -26.74
N GLU A 160 18.28 23.68 -28.08
CA GLU A 160 17.41 24.49 -28.97
C GLU A 160 17.21 25.99 -28.60
N GLY A 161 18.06 26.55 -27.73
CA GLY A 161 17.98 27.93 -27.24
C GLY A 161 17.82 28.07 -25.73
N LEU A 162 17.82 26.95 -25.00
CA LEU A 162 17.94 26.85 -23.54
C LEU A 162 19.37 26.40 -23.17
N THR A 163 20.08 27.17 -22.36
CA THR A 163 21.44 26.85 -21.89
C THR A 163 21.39 26.23 -20.48
N VAL A 164 21.85 24.99 -20.33
CA VAL A 164 21.85 24.27 -19.03
C VAL A 164 23.27 24.01 -18.55
N GLY A 165 23.62 24.50 -17.37
CA GLY A 165 24.89 24.19 -16.70
C GLY A 165 24.77 23.00 -15.77
N VAL A 166 25.76 22.11 -15.80
CA VAL A 166 25.87 20.97 -14.87
C VAL A 166 27.26 20.99 -14.24
N VAL A 167 27.36 21.39 -12.97
CA VAL A 167 28.58 21.38 -12.14
C VAL A 167 28.62 20.06 -11.37
N ALA A 168 29.75 19.35 -11.38
CA ALA A 168 29.84 18.07 -10.67
C ALA A 168 30.73 18.12 -9.42
N LEU A 169 30.39 17.34 -8.39
CA LEU A 169 31.14 17.27 -7.13
C LEU A 169 31.29 15.81 -6.67
N THR A 170 32.47 15.45 -6.17
CA THR A 170 32.84 14.09 -5.72
C THR A 170 33.13 14.07 -4.22
N GLU A 171 32.85 12.94 -3.55
CA GLU A 171 33.22 12.67 -2.15
C GLU A 171 34.69 13.03 -1.85
N THR A 172 34.98 13.58 -0.68
CA THR A 172 36.35 13.96 -0.27
C THR A 172 36.77 13.36 1.08
N PRO A 173 37.79 12.49 1.12
CA PRO A 173 38.31 11.71 -0.02
C PRO A 173 37.27 10.67 -0.48
N PRO A 174 37.32 10.19 -1.73
CA PRO A 174 36.44 9.12 -2.19
C PRO A 174 36.73 7.79 -1.46
N SER A 175 35.68 7.03 -1.19
CA SER A 175 35.65 5.76 -0.46
C SER A 175 36.23 4.55 -1.22
N THR A 176 37.36 4.75 -1.91
CA THR A 176 38.12 3.72 -2.64
C THR A 176 39.47 3.40 -1.96
N ALA A 177 40.26 2.47 -2.52
CA ALA A 177 41.59 2.15 -1.98
C ALA A 177 42.55 3.34 -2.14
N PRO A 178 43.31 3.77 -1.10
CA PRO A 178 44.16 4.96 -1.17
C PRO A 178 45.22 4.93 -2.30
N ILE A 179 45.67 3.74 -2.68
CA ILE A 179 46.59 3.55 -3.81
C ILE A 179 45.97 4.01 -5.15
N ASN A 180 44.67 3.79 -5.35
CA ASN A 180 43.95 4.12 -6.58
C ASN A 180 43.82 5.63 -6.83
N VAL A 181 43.90 6.45 -5.77
CA VAL A 181 43.87 7.92 -5.86
C VAL A 181 45.23 8.58 -5.61
N THR A 182 46.33 7.80 -5.68
CA THR A 182 47.69 8.35 -5.54
C THR A 182 47.95 9.48 -6.55
N GLY A 183 48.34 10.66 -6.06
CA GLY A 183 48.60 11.84 -6.88
C GLY A 183 47.36 12.64 -7.27
N ILE A 184 46.17 12.23 -6.84
CA ILE A 184 44.90 12.94 -7.01
C ILE A 184 44.49 13.52 -5.65
N THR A 185 43.96 14.75 -5.64
CA THR A 185 43.47 15.42 -4.42
C THR A 185 42.05 15.93 -4.61
N PHE A 186 41.24 15.82 -3.57
CA PHE A 186 39.84 16.26 -3.56
C PHE A 186 39.69 17.43 -2.57
N GLU A 187 39.21 18.57 -3.04
CA GLU A 187 38.88 19.72 -2.20
C GLU A 187 37.48 19.57 -1.57
N ASP A 188 37.15 20.44 -0.61
CA ASP A 188 35.83 20.48 0.02
C ASP A 188 34.75 20.81 -1.03
N PRO A 189 33.72 19.96 -1.22
CA PRO A 189 32.79 20.14 -2.33
C PRO A 189 31.95 21.42 -2.22
N ILE A 190 31.64 21.88 -1.00
CA ILE A 190 30.78 23.05 -0.77
C ILE A 190 31.58 24.34 -0.98
N GLU A 191 32.80 24.42 -0.46
CA GLU A 191 33.71 25.54 -0.73
C GLU A 191 34.15 25.57 -2.20
N THR A 192 34.31 24.42 -2.85
CA THR A 192 34.53 24.36 -4.30
C THR A 192 33.32 24.88 -5.07
N ALA A 193 32.09 24.42 -4.74
CA ALA A 193 30.85 24.81 -5.41
C ALA A 193 30.66 26.33 -5.48
N LYS A 194 30.94 27.04 -4.37
CA LYS A 194 30.84 28.51 -4.27
C LYS A 194 31.66 29.28 -5.31
N ASN A 195 32.68 28.68 -5.93
CA ASN A 195 33.44 29.31 -7.02
C ASN A 195 32.68 29.35 -8.36
N TYR A 196 31.63 28.55 -8.52
CA TYR A 196 30.87 28.40 -9.76
C TYR A 196 29.64 29.31 -9.85
N GLN A 197 29.41 30.21 -8.87
CA GLN A 197 28.32 31.19 -8.90
C GLN A 197 28.24 31.99 -10.21
N HIS A 198 29.37 32.24 -10.87
CA HIS A 198 29.39 32.96 -12.15
C HIS A 198 28.55 32.29 -13.26
N LEU A 199 28.29 30.98 -13.15
CA LEU A 199 27.44 30.26 -14.10
C LEU A 199 25.96 30.66 -14.01
N GLU A 200 25.50 31.16 -12.87
CA GLU A 200 24.13 31.68 -12.67
C GLU A 200 23.77 32.78 -13.69
N GLU A 201 24.75 33.65 -14.04
CA GLU A 201 24.58 34.68 -15.07
C GLU A 201 24.83 34.16 -16.51
N GLU A 202 25.45 32.99 -16.67
CA GLU A 202 25.83 32.41 -17.97
C GLU A 202 24.85 31.33 -18.49
N THR A 203 24.00 30.77 -17.63
CA THR A 203 23.03 29.72 -17.96
C THR A 203 21.57 30.16 -17.79
N ASP A 204 20.63 29.37 -18.30
CA ASP A 204 19.20 29.49 -18.04
C ASP A 204 18.74 28.59 -16.87
N ILE A 205 19.41 27.44 -16.69
CA ILE A 205 19.20 26.49 -15.60
C ILE A 205 20.57 25.98 -15.14
N LEU A 206 20.83 25.97 -13.83
CA LEU A 206 22.11 25.54 -13.24
C LEU A 206 21.90 24.40 -12.23
N ILE A 207 22.56 23.27 -12.50
CA ILE A 207 22.39 22.00 -11.79
C ILE A 207 23.71 21.62 -11.10
N ALA A 208 23.61 21.13 -9.85
CA ALA A 208 24.69 20.37 -9.22
C ALA A 208 24.44 18.86 -9.42
N LEU A 209 25.42 18.13 -9.96
CA LEU A 209 25.38 16.67 -10.13
C LEU A 209 26.42 16.04 -9.20
N THR A 210 25.99 15.42 -8.12
CA THR A 210 26.82 15.25 -6.93
C THR A 210 26.94 13.80 -6.48
N HIS A 211 28.16 13.40 -6.14
CA HIS A 211 28.49 12.11 -5.52
C HIS A 211 29.10 12.32 -4.13
N VAL A 212 28.38 13.05 -3.27
CA VAL A 212 28.84 13.44 -1.91
C VAL A 212 27.92 12.93 -0.79
N GLY A 213 26.81 12.28 -1.15
CA GLY A 213 25.81 11.76 -0.22
C GLY A 213 24.78 12.82 0.19
N TYR A 214 23.53 12.38 0.36
CA TYR A 214 22.37 13.24 0.63
C TYR A 214 22.55 14.22 1.80
N SER A 215 23.31 13.85 2.83
CA SER A 215 23.57 14.75 3.97
C SER A 215 24.40 15.97 3.56
N VAL A 216 25.37 15.80 2.65
CA VAL A 216 26.19 16.89 2.11
C VAL A 216 25.44 17.63 1.01
N ASP A 217 24.61 16.96 0.20
CA ASP A 217 23.72 17.62 -0.78
C ASP A 217 22.75 18.60 -0.10
N ARG A 218 22.22 18.23 1.08
CA ARG A 218 21.39 19.13 1.89
C ARG A 218 22.19 20.32 2.41
N GLN A 219 23.41 20.11 2.91
CA GLN A 219 24.26 21.21 3.36
C GLN A 219 24.65 22.14 2.20
N LEU A 220 24.87 21.58 1.00
CA LEU A 220 25.10 22.35 -0.24
C LEU A 220 23.91 23.27 -0.55
N ALA A 221 22.67 22.78 -0.48
CA ALA A 221 21.47 23.61 -0.66
C ALA A 221 21.27 24.67 0.45
N GLU A 222 21.71 24.40 1.67
CA GLU A 222 21.67 25.38 2.77
C GLU A 222 22.72 26.50 2.62
N GLU A 223 23.88 26.20 2.03
CA GLU A 223 25.01 27.12 1.91
C GLU A 223 25.18 27.78 0.52
N VAL A 224 24.52 27.25 -0.52
CA VAL A 224 24.66 27.69 -1.92
C VAL A 224 23.27 27.81 -2.57
N ASP A 225 22.86 29.05 -2.84
CA ASP A 225 21.49 29.43 -3.22
C ASP A 225 21.26 29.61 -4.73
N PHE A 226 22.30 29.48 -5.56
CA PHE A 226 22.23 29.70 -7.01
C PHE A 226 21.99 28.43 -7.85
N PHE A 227 21.80 27.26 -7.24
CA PHE A 227 21.45 26.02 -7.95
C PHE A 227 19.93 25.85 -8.03
N ASP A 228 19.42 25.64 -9.24
CA ASP A 228 18.01 25.34 -9.52
C ASP A 228 17.62 23.90 -9.16
N LEU A 229 18.60 22.99 -9.12
CA LEU A 229 18.42 21.56 -8.85
C LEU A 229 19.74 20.91 -8.39
N ILE A 230 19.65 20.01 -7.41
CA ILE A 230 20.74 19.10 -7.03
C ILE A 230 20.32 17.65 -7.35
N ILE A 231 21.16 16.92 -8.07
CA ILE A 231 20.99 15.51 -8.43
C ILE A 231 22.10 14.70 -7.76
N GLY A 232 21.77 13.99 -6.68
CA GLY A 232 22.73 13.31 -5.80
C GLY A 232 22.93 11.81 -6.04
N GLY A 233 23.93 11.25 -5.36
CA GLY A 233 24.30 9.83 -5.29
C GLY A 233 25.05 9.49 -4.00
N HIS A 234 25.84 8.42 -3.99
CA HIS A 234 26.68 7.90 -2.89
C HIS A 234 25.91 7.33 -1.68
N SER A 235 24.81 7.99 -1.28
CA SER A 235 24.05 7.62 -0.08
C SER A 235 22.94 6.60 -0.32
N HIS A 236 22.67 6.27 -1.59
CA HIS A 236 21.55 5.42 -2.03
C HIS A 236 20.18 5.89 -1.50
N THR A 237 20.01 7.19 -1.20
CA THR A 237 18.77 7.67 -0.59
C THR A 237 17.66 7.72 -1.64
N THR A 238 16.61 6.92 -1.46
CA THR A 238 15.43 6.92 -2.36
C THR A 238 14.54 8.12 -2.05
N LEU A 239 14.52 9.11 -2.94
CA LEU A 239 13.64 10.29 -2.84
C LEU A 239 12.48 10.16 -3.83
N ASN A 240 11.34 9.65 -3.37
CA ASN A 240 10.15 9.43 -4.20
C ASN A 240 9.59 10.71 -4.85
N GLN A 241 9.89 11.87 -4.26
CA GLN A 241 9.62 13.22 -4.77
C GLN A 241 10.82 14.13 -4.41
N PRO A 242 11.04 15.26 -5.11
CA PRO A 242 12.14 16.18 -4.79
C PRO A 242 12.07 16.71 -3.35
N ALA A 243 13.17 16.59 -2.61
CA ALA A 243 13.31 17.15 -1.28
C ALA A 243 13.78 18.61 -1.37
N VAL A 244 12.94 19.58 -0.97
CA VAL A 244 13.28 21.00 -1.09
C VAL A 244 13.99 21.50 0.18
N VAL A 245 15.18 22.05 0.03
CA VAL A 245 15.99 22.64 1.11
C VAL A 245 16.37 24.06 0.70
N ASN A 246 16.04 25.04 1.55
CA ASN A 246 16.28 26.48 1.29
C ASN A 246 15.70 27.02 -0.04
N GLY A 247 14.77 26.29 -0.68
CA GLY A 247 14.19 26.61 -1.98
C GLY A 247 14.76 25.77 -3.14
N THR A 248 15.95 25.20 -2.98
CA THR A 248 16.57 24.31 -3.98
C THR A 248 16.04 22.86 -3.82
N PRO A 249 15.48 22.25 -4.87
CA PRO A 249 15.09 20.84 -4.89
C PRO A 249 16.31 19.90 -4.98
N ILE A 250 16.24 18.77 -4.29
CA ILE A 250 17.23 17.69 -4.30
C ILE A 250 16.56 16.38 -4.72
N VAL A 251 17.17 15.63 -5.64
CA VAL A 251 16.69 14.33 -6.13
C VAL A 251 17.79 13.26 -6.11
N GLN A 252 17.40 12.00 -5.88
CA GLN A 252 18.27 10.81 -5.88
C GLN A 252 17.38 9.56 -6.04
N ALA A 253 17.83 8.59 -6.85
CA ALA A 253 17.00 7.49 -7.35
C ALA A 253 17.09 6.17 -6.55
N GLY A 254 17.63 6.22 -5.33
CA GLY A 254 18.00 5.01 -4.59
C GLY A 254 19.36 4.50 -5.08
N GLY A 255 19.46 3.23 -5.47
CA GLY A 255 20.67 2.65 -6.09
C GLY A 255 20.35 1.37 -6.87
N ASN A 256 21.39 0.61 -7.24
CA ASN A 256 21.31 -0.64 -8.03
C ASN A 256 20.60 -0.50 -9.41
N GLY A 257 20.37 0.72 -9.91
CA GLY A 257 19.53 0.93 -11.10
C GLY A 257 18.08 0.49 -10.92
N GLU A 258 17.58 0.38 -9.67
CA GLU A 258 16.20 -0.05 -9.38
C GLU A 258 15.16 0.98 -9.83
N ASN A 259 15.54 2.27 -9.90
CA ASN A 259 14.70 3.35 -10.38
C ASN A 259 15.47 4.27 -11.34
N ILE A 260 14.73 4.97 -12.18
CA ILE A 260 15.19 6.11 -12.99
C ILE A 260 14.44 7.33 -12.48
N GLY A 261 15.14 8.36 -12.04
CA GLY A 261 14.52 9.63 -11.71
C GLY A 261 14.04 10.34 -12.96
N ASN A 262 12.81 10.83 -12.96
CA ASN A 262 12.22 11.63 -14.03
C ASN A 262 11.78 12.97 -13.45
N VAL A 263 12.53 14.02 -13.80
CA VAL A 263 12.34 15.38 -13.33
C VAL A 263 11.96 16.27 -14.50
N THR A 264 11.01 17.17 -14.29
CA THR A 264 10.67 18.23 -15.26
C THR A 264 10.90 19.58 -14.60
N VAL A 265 11.81 20.36 -15.20
CA VAL A 265 12.11 21.74 -14.80
C VAL A 265 11.31 22.67 -15.70
N PHE A 266 10.54 23.58 -15.09
CA PHE A 266 9.70 24.56 -15.78
C PHE A 266 10.37 25.93 -15.73
N PHE A 267 11.02 26.31 -16.83
CA PHE A 267 11.74 27.58 -16.95
C PHE A 267 10.86 28.65 -17.62
N ASN A 268 10.87 29.88 -17.08
CA ASN A 268 10.21 31.03 -17.71
C ASN A 268 11.22 31.90 -18.48
N PRO A 269 11.20 31.93 -19.83
CA PRO A 269 12.15 32.73 -20.62
C PRO A 269 12.00 34.25 -20.47
N ALA A 270 10.90 34.75 -19.91
CA ALA A 270 10.63 36.17 -19.73
C ALA A 270 11.20 36.73 -18.41
N SER A 271 11.18 35.95 -17.32
CA SER A 271 11.87 36.27 -16.06
C SER A 271 13.34 35.82 -16.07
N ARG A 272 13.64 34.72 -16.77
CA ARG A 272 14.86 33.91 -16.63
C ARG A 272 14.97 33.23 -15.26
N GLU A 273 13.86 32.72 -14.76
CA GLU A 273 13.77 32.02 -13.48
C GLU A 273 13.11 30.65 -13.70
N VAL A 274 13.52 29.64 -12.92
CA VAL A 274 12.78 28.38 -12.79
C VAL A 274 11.56 28.62 -11.90
N GLU A 275 10.37 28.36 -12.43
CA GLU A 275 9.11 28.55 -11.67
C GLU A 275 8.70 27.31 -10.88
N ALA A 276 9.06 26.12 -11.35
CA ALA A 276 8.78 24.85 -10.68
C ALA A 276 9.77 23.75 -11.10
N VAL A 277 9.97 22.80 -10.19
CA VAL A 277 10.63 21.52 -10.47
C VAL A 277 9.73 20.42 -9.91
N GLU A 278 9.25 19.55 -10.78
CA GLU A 278 8.44 18.38 -10.43
C GLU A 278 9.22 17.11 -10.74
N GLY A 279 9.06 16.05 -9.95
CA GLY A 279 9.77 14.80 -10.22
C GLY A 279 9.19 13.59 -9.50
N PHE A 280 9.47 12.42 -10.06
CA PHE A 280 9.10 11.11 -9.52
C PHE A 280 10.15 10.06 -9.88
N LEU A 281 10.11 8.91 -9.22
CA LEU A 281 10.95 7.75 -9.55
C LEU A 281 10.16 6.75 -10.40
N GLN A 282 10.65 6.47 -11.61
CA GLN A 282 10.19 5.34 -12.41
C GLN A 282 10.89 4.07 -11.93
N ASN A 283 10.15 3.19 -11.27
CA ASN A 283 10.68 1.88 -10.91
C ASN A 283 10.93 1.03 -12.17
N VAL A 284 12.14 0.46 -12.30
CA VAL A 284 12.58 -0.27 -13.49
C VAL A 284 11.93 -1.65 -13.59
N SER A 285 11.62 -2.30 -12.46
CA SER A 285 10.98 -3.62 -12.47
C SER A 285 9.55 -3.58 -13.05
N ALA A 286 8.85 -2.46 -12.88
CA ALA A 286 7.53 -2.19 -13.43
C ALA A 286 7.51 -1.92 -14.96
N LEU A 287 8.68 -1.71 -15.58
CA LEU A 287 8.77 -1.50 -17.03
C LEU A 287 8.63 -2.81 -17.80
N THR A 288 7.80 -2.80 -18.85
CA THR A 288 7.54 -3.96 -19.73
C THR A 288 8.19 -3.85 -21.10
N SER A 289 8.51 -2.64 -21.56
CA SER A 289 9.19 -2.40 -22.83
C SER A 289 10.70 -2.61 -22.69
N VAL A 290 11.33 -3.20 -23.71
CA VAL A 290 12.76 -3.55 -23.71
C VAL A 290 13.37 -3.11 -25.04
N ASP A 291 14.51 -2.43 -24.98
CA ASP A 291 15.35 -2.10 -26.14
C ASP A 291 16.09 -3.38 -26.57
N PRO A 292 15.83 -3.91 -27.78
CA PRO A 292 16.40 -5.19 -28.21
C PRO A 292 17.89 -5.11 -28.56
N GLU A 293 18.44 -3.92 -28.83
CA GLU A 293 19.86 -3.74 -29.15
C GLU A 293 20.68 -3.69 -27.85
N VAL A 294 20.20 -2.93 -26.85
CA VAL A 294 20.79 -2.92 -25.50
C VAL A 294 20.66 -4.28 -24.82
N GLN A 295 19.49 -4.93 -24.89
CA GLN A 295 19.34 -6.27 -24.31
C GLN A 295 20.28 -7.29 -24.95
N ALA A 296 20.51 -7.22 -26.26
CA ALA A 296 21.47 -8.10 -26.93
C ALA A 296 22.92 -7.89 -26.44
N MET A 297 23.30 -6.67 -26.04
CA MET A 297 24.60 -6.41 -25.40
C MET A 297 24.68 -7.03 -24.01
N VAL A 298 23.64 -6.85 -23.19
CA VAL A 298 23.52 -7.47 -21.84
C VAL A 298 23.63 -9.00 -21.93
N ASP A 299 22.87 -9.60 -22.85
CA ASP A 299 22.86 -11.05 -23.09
C ASP A 299 24.24 -11.54 -23.56
N GLN A 300 24.93 -10.78 -24.43
CA GLN A 300 26.28 -11.11 -24.88
C GLN A 300 27.28 -11.10 -23.72
N TYR A 301 27.34 -10.03 -22.92
CA TYR A 301 28.29 -9.94 -21.81
C TYR A 301 28.04 -11.01 -20.74
N ASN A 302 26.77 -11.31 -20.44
CA ASN A 302 26.40 -12.43 -19.57
C ASN A 302 26.89 -13.77 -20.15
N ALA A 303 26.67 -14.03 -21.44
CA ALA A 303 27.08 -15.28 -22.09
C ALA A 303 28.61 -15.45 -22.19
N GLU A 304 29.38 -14.35 -22.32
CA GLU A 304 30.84 -14.39 -22.35
C GLU A 304 31.47 -14.83 -21.01
N MET A 305 30.78 -14.58 -19.89
CA MET A 305 31.25 -14.95 -18.55
C MET A 305 30.61 -16.21 -17.97
N GLU A 306 29.54 -16.74 -18.60
CA GLU A 306 28.74 -17.83 -18.02
C GLU A 306 29.54 -19.13 -17.82
N GLU A 307 30.47 -19.50 -18.71
CA GLU A 307 31.33 -20.70 -18.54
C GLU A 307 32.23 -20.61 -17.28
N LEU A 308 32.66 -19.40 -16.91
CA LEU A 308 33.47 -19.16 -15.72
C LEU A 308 32.59 -19.06 -14.46
N LEU A 309 31.53 -18.26 -14.52
CA LEU A 309 30.72 -17.92 -13.36
C LEU A 309 29.83 -19.08 -12.89
N SER A 310 29.40 -19.97 -13.79
CA SER A 310 28.59 -21.15 -13.46
C SER A 310 29.38 -22.35 -12.92
N GLU A 311 30.72 -22.25 -12.77
CA GLU A 311 31.50 -23.35 -12.16
C GLU A 311 31.08 -23.55 -10.69
N GLU A 312 30.50 -24.72 -10.40
CA GLU A 312 30.20 -25.17 -9.03
C GLU A 312 31.51 -25.52 -8.31
N ILE A 313 31.76 -24.84 -7.19
CA ILE A 313 33.00 -24.94 -6.40
C ILE A 313 32.79 -25.64 -5.05
N GLY A 314 31.54 -25.85 -4.66
CA GLY A 314 31.13 -26.56 -3.46
C GLY A 314 29.63 -26.46 -3.20
N TYR A 315 29.20 -26.68 -1.96
CA TYR A 315 27.82 -26.45 -1.53
C TYR A 315 27.75 -26.10 -0.04
N THR A 316 26.70 -25.40 0.36
CA THR A 316 26.36 -25.11 1.77
C THR A 316 24.95 -25.61 2.08
N GLU A 317 24.77 -26.21 3.25
CA GLU A 317 23.49 -26.74 3.75
C GLU A 317 22.78 -25.73 4.65
N THR A 318 23.50 -24.70 5.10
CA THR A 318 23.07 -23.69 6.08
C THR A 318 22.95 -22.28 5.48
N GLY A 319 23.64 -22.02 4.36
CA GLY A 319 23.83 -20.68 3.84
C GLY A 319 24.92 -19.93 4.62
N LEU A 320 25.41 -18.83 4.06
CA LEU A 320 26.41 -17.97 4.72
C LEU A 320 25.89 -16.54 4.71
N THR A 321 25.81 -15.93 5.90
CA THR A 321 25.26 -14.59 6.07
C THR A 321 26.32 -13.62 6.56
N ARG A 322 26.24 -12.38 6.08
CA ARG A 322 26.92 -11.21 6.66
C ARG A 322 26.09 -10.51 7.73
N SER A 323 24.86 -10.97 7.97
CA SER A 323 23.90 -10.28 8.84
C SER A 323 24.15 -10.69 10.29
N GLY A 324 24.67 -9.75 11.08
CA GLY A 324 24.93 -9.90 12.51
C GLY A 324 25.67 -8.68 13.06
N SER A 325 25.54 -8.42 14.36
CA SER A 325 26.24 -7.32 15.04
C SER A 325 27.67 -7.67 15.49
N ASN A 326 28.04 -8.95 15.43
CA ASN A 326 29.31 -9.51 15.92
C ASN A 326 30.00 -10.38 14.84
N ASP A 327 30.22 -11.65 15.17
CA ASP A 327 30.82 -12.68 14.32
C ASP A 327 29.79 -13.27 13.34
N THR A 328 30.17 -13.44 12.07
CA THR A 328 29.26 -13.83 10.99
C THR A 328 29.74 -15.07 10.24
N SER A 329 28.82 -15.94 9.82
CA SER A 329 29.20 -17.20 9.14
C SER A 329 29.93 -16.95 7.81
N LEU A 330 29.57 -15.89 7.08
CA LEU A 330 30.28 -15.51 5.86
C LEU A 330 31.66 -14.91 6.14
N GLY A 331 31.80 -14.05 7.15
CA GLY A 331 33.10 -13.54 7.62
C GLY A 331 34.05 -14.67 8.05
N ASN A 332 33.50 -15.71 8.67
CA ASN A 332 34.23 -16.89 9.12
C ASN A 332 34.76 -17.75 7.96
N PHE A 333 33.92 -18.07 6.98
CA PHE A 333 34.35 -18.75 5.75
C PHE A 333 35.44 -17.96 5.01
N TRP A 334 35.23 -16.66 4.85
CA TRP A 334 36.10 -15.77 4.08
C TRP A 334 37.49 -15.66 4.69
N THR A 335 37.57 -15.38 6.00
CA THR A 335 38.86 -15.24 6.69
C THR A 335 39.58 -16.58 6.83
N ASP A 336 38.87 -17.70 6.97
CA ASP A 336 39.48 -19.04 6.89
C ASP A 336 40.12 -19.28 5.52
N ALA A 337 39.46 -18.84 4.43
CA ALA A 337 40.02 -18.94 3.09
C ALA A 337 41.29 -18.11 2.92
N MET A 338 41.29 -16.83 3.35
CA MET A 338 42.48 -15.97 3.31
C MET A 338 43.64 -16.58 4.11
N ARG A 339 43.35 -17.09 5.31
CA ARG A 339 44.33 -17.71 6.19
C ARG A 339 44.90 -19.00 5.60
N HIS A 340 44.05 -19.84 5.01
CA HIS A 340 44.46 -21.06 4.32
C HIS A 340 45.32 -20.78 3.08
N TYR A 341 45.00 -19.75 2.31
CA TYR A 341 45.71 -19.38 1.09
C TYR A 341 47.12 -18.84 1.36
N THR A 342 47.31 -18.17 2.50
CA THR A 342 48.56 -17.47 2.85
C THR A 342 49.46 -18.23 3.85
N ASP A 343 48.99 -19.34 4.43
CA ASP A 343 49.61 -20.03 5.58
C ASP A 343 49.82 -19.10 6.81
N ALA A 344 49.05 -18.01 6.93
CA ALA A 344 49.18 -17.02 8.01
C ALA A 344 48.64 -17.53 9.36
N ASP A 345 49.14 -16.96 10.47
CA ASP A 345 48.67 -17.27 11.82
C ASP A 345 47.23 -16.78 12.03
N ILE A 346 46.91 -15.57 11.53
CA ILE A 346 45.64 -14.85 11.69
C ILE A 346 45.19 -14.28 10.33
N ALA A 347 43.89 -14.16 10.10
CA ALA A 347 43.33 -13.32 9.03
C ALA A 347 42.26 -12.36 9.54
N LEU A 348 42.14 -11.19 8.90
CA LEU A 348 41.16 -10.14 9.21
C LEU A 348 40.57 -9.56 7.91
N THR A 349 39.25 -9.29 7.90
CA THR A 349 38.58 -8.54 6.82
C THR A 349 37.46 -7.66 7.39
N ASN A 350 37.15 -6.54 6.75
CA ASN A 350 36.15 -5.59 7.23
C ASN A 350 34.74 -5.93 6.72
N ASN A 351 33.73 -5.72 7.56
CA ASN A 351 32.32 -5.93 7.27
C ASN A 351 31.81 -5.08 6.08
N GLY A 352 32.49 -3.99 5.73
CA GLY A 352 32.18 -3.20 4.53
C GLY A 352 32.51 -3.89 3.20
N GLY A 353 33.52 -4.78 3.17
CA GLY A 353 33.99 -5.43 1.95
C GLY A 353 33.12 -6.61 1.47
N ILE A 354 32.27 -7.15 2.35
CA ILE A 354 31.37 -8.27 2.05
C ILE A 354 30.03 -7.70 1.55
N ARG A 355 29.61 -8.01 0.31
CA ARG A 355 28.49 -7.29 -0.35
C ARG A 355 27.18 -8.06 -0.51
N ALA A 356 27.17 -9.38 -0.32
CA ALA A 356 25.95 -10.20 -0.40
C ALA A 356 25.96 -11.34 0.64
N ASN A 357 24.86 -12.11 0.67
CA ASN A 357 24.76 -13.38 1.37
C ASN A 357 24.83 -14.54 0.36
N ILE A 358 25.18 -15.74 0.84
CA ILE A 358 25.12 -16.98 0.06
C ILE A 358 23.95 -17.83 0.57
N GLY A 359 23.05 -18.23 -0.33
CA GLY A 359 21.90 -19.08 0.00
C GLY A 359 22.28 -20.54 0.26
N VAL A 360 21.31 -21.32 0.76
CA VAL A 360 21.44 -22.78 0.87
C VAL A 360 21.48 -23.41 -0.52
N GLY A 361 22.45 -24.29 -0.78
CA GLY A 361 22.56 -25.03 -2.04
C GLY A 361 23.99 -25.08 -2.60
N PRO A 362 24.14 -25.35 -3.92
CA PRO A 362 25.39 -25.24 -4.65
C PRO A 362 26.02 -23.85 -4.47
N LEU A 363 27.34 -23.83 -4.31
CA LEU A 363 28.17 -22.62 -4.28
C LEU A 363 28.95 -22.54 -5.59
N THR A 364 28.89 -21.40 -6.26
CA THR A 364 29.48 -21.15 -7.58
C THR A 364 30.57 -20.08 -7.54
N VAL A 365 31.35 -19.96 -8.61
CA VAL A 365 32.27 -18.84 -8.81
C VAL A 365 31.52 -17.49 -8.83
N ARG A 366 30.30 -17.44 -9.40
CA ARG A 366 29.44 -16.25 -9.41
C ARG A 366 29.19 -15.73 -8.00
N ASP A 367 28.90 -16.60 -7.06
CA ASP A 367 28.59 -16.22 -5.67
C ASP A 367 29.81 -15.53 -5.01
N ILE A 368 31.02 -16.06 -5.22
CA ILE A 368 32.25 -15.49 -4.65
C ILE A 368 32.53 -14.08 -5.17
N TYR A 369 32.44 -13.86 -6.48
CA TYR A 369 32.60 -12.51 -7.05
C TYR A 369 31.41 -11.57 -6.74
N THR A 370 30.25 -12.11 -6.33
CA THR A 370 29.10 -11.30 -5.90
C THR A 370 29.25 -10.81 -4.46
N ILE A 371 29.88 -11.60 -3.58
CA ILE A 371 30.21 -11.17 -2.22
C ILE A 371 31.46 -10.30 -2.14
N GLU A 372 32.41 -10.43 -3.08
CA GLU A 372 33.64 -9.63 -3.20
C GLU A 372 33.78 -9.06 -4.64
N PRO A 373 33.18 -7.89 -4.92
CA PRO A 373 33.23 -7.27 -6.25
C PRO A 373 34.43 -6.35 -6.46
N PHE A 374 35.16 -5.99 -5.39
CA PHE A 374 36.18 -4.93 -5.44
C PHE A 374 37.55 -5.41 -5.94
N ALA A 375 37.69 -6.71 -6.22
CA ALA A 375 38.94 -7.31 -6.67
C ALA A 375 40.10 -7.08 -5.69
N ASN A 376 39.83 -7.11 -4.38
CA ASN A 376 40.84 -6.92 -3.35
C ASN A 376 41.89 -8.06 -3.34
N GLU A 377 43.17 -7.70 -3.20
CA GLU A 377 44.26 -8.64 -2.97
C GLU A 377 44.56 -8.85 -1.48
N ILE A 378 45.20 -9.98 -1.15
CA ILE A 378 45.62 -10.26 0.23
C ILE A 378 47.00 -9.66 0.49
N MET A 379 47.09 -8.69 1.39
CA MET A 379 48.34 -8.26 2.02
C MET A 379 48.71 -9.18 3.19
N THR A 380 50.00 -9.38 3.41
CA THR A 380 50.50 -10.11 4.59
C THR A 380 51.48 -9.26 5.41
N TYR A 381 51.24 -9.20 6.72
CA TYR A 381 52.01 -8.45 7.70
C TYR A 381 52.68 -9.38 8.73
N GLU A 382 53.83 -8.95 9.25
CA GLU A 382 54.36 -9.40 10.55
C GLU A 382 54.04 -8.31 11.59
N MET A 383 53.13 -8.60 12.51
CA MET A 383 52.62 -7.67 13.53
C MET A 383 52.93 -8.19 14.93
N THR A 384 53.16 -7.28 15.89
CA THR A 384 53.19 -7.65 17.31
C THR A 384 51.78 -7.87 17.87
N GLY A 385 51.64 -8.65 18.95
CA GLY A 385 50.36 -8.80 19.67
C GLY A 385 49.77 -7.46 20.13
N ALA A 386 50.60 -6.49 20.52
CA ALA A 386 50.17 -5.12 20.82
C ALA A 386 49.54 -4.41 19.60
N ALA A 387 50.22 -4.40 18.46
CA ALA A 387 49.69 -3.80 17.22
C ALA A 387 48.40 -4.47 16.70
N LEU A 388 48.24 -5.79 16.92
CA LEU A 388 46.98 -6.50 16.67
C LEU A 388 45.85 -6.00 17.59
N LYS A 389 46.16 -5.67 18.84
CA LYS A 389 45.21 -5.11 19.79
C LYS A 389 44.82 -3.67 19.45
N ASP A 390 45.79 -2.85 19.05
CA ASP A 390 45.57 -1.47 18.59
C ASP A 390 44.60 -1.41 17.39
N VAL A 391 44.75 -2.29 16.39
CA VAL A 391 43.87 -2.29 15.21
C VAL A 391 42.46 -2.83 15.51
N ILE A 392 42.33 -3.77 16.46
CA ILE A 392 41.03 -4.25 16.96
C ILE A 392 40.33 -3.16 17.80
N GLN A 393 41.07 -2.39 18.61
CA GLN A 393 40.55 -1.20 19.29
C GLN A 393 40.00 -0.19 18.28
N PHE A 394 40.82 0.21 17.30
CA PHE A 394 40.41 1.19 16.28
C PHE A 394 39.16 0.72 15.49
N SER A 395 39.12 -0.57 15.13
CA SER A 395 37.97 -1.19 14.46
C SER A 395 36.66 -0.94 15.20
N TYR A 396 36.67 -1.18 16.51
CA TYR A 396 35.51 -0.98 17.37
C TYR A 396 35.22 0.51 17.60
N GLU A 397 36.22 1.30 17.99
CA GLU A 397 36.03 2.72 18.35
C GLU A 397 35.47 3.55 17.20
N ARG A 398 35.85 3.26 15.95
CA ARG A 398 35.37 3.96 14.75
C ARG A 398 33.86 3.87 14.54
N ARG A 399 33.21 2.79 15.00
CA ARG A 399 31.79 2.50 14.74
C ARG A 399 30.98 2.12 15.99
N GLN A 400 31.61 2.08 17.16
CA GLN A 400 31.08 1.51 18.41
C GLN A 400 30.43 0.12 18.21
N SER A 401 30.96 -0.67 17.28
CA SER A 401 30.42 -1.95 16.81
C SER A 401 31.51 -2.78 16.12
N ILE A 402 31.29 -4.09 15.92
CA ILE A 402 32.26 -4.99 15.29
C ILE A 402 32.36 -4.72 13.79
N ASP A 403 33.57 -4.39 13.30
CA ASP A 403 33.85 -4.22 11.87
C ASP A 403 34.82 -5.28 11.32
N LEU A 404 35.81 -5.76 12.08
CA LEU A 404 36.75 -6.80 11.60
C LEU A 404 36.29 -8.24 11.93
N GLN A 405 35.92 -9.00 10.90
CA GLN A 405 35.75 -10.46 10.95
C GLN A 405 37.12 -11.16 10.98
N THR A 406 37.23 -12.38 11.53
CA THR A 406 38.55 -12.99 11.77
C THR A 406 38.63 -14.53 11.66
N SER A 407 39.85 -15.02 11.41
CA SER A 407 40.24 -16.43 11.48
C SER A 407 41.54 -16.63 12.26
N GLY A 408 41.65 -17.75 12.97
CA GLY A 408 42.77 -18.10 13.85
C GLY A 408 42.72 -17.38 15.21
N LEU A 409 42.44 -16.08 15.18
CA LEU A 409 42.13 -15.26 16.35
C LEU A 409 40.69 -15.50 16.82
N HIS A 410 40.50 -15.52 18.14
CA HIS A 410 39.23 -15.19 18.79
C HIS A 410 39.47 -13.92 19.59
N TYR A 411 38.51 -12.99 19.60
CA TYR A 411 38.66 -11.77 20.39
C TYR A 411 37.37 -11.35 21.10
N THR A 412 37.56 -10.81 22.30
CA THR A 412 36.50 -10.22 23.11
C THR A 412 36.82 -8.75 23.32
N ILE A 413 35.96 -7.86 22.83
CA ILE A 413 36.02 -6.43 23.14
C ILE A 413 35.52 -6.27 24.58
N LEU A 414 36.34 -5.71 25.45
CA LEU A 414 35.96 -5.33 26.80
C LEU A 414 35.51 -3.87 26.79
N THR A 415 34.26 -3.64 27.15
CA THR A 415 33.67 -2.29 27.27
C THR A 415 33.45 -1.91 28.73
N ASN A 416 33.25 -0.62 28.98
CA ASN A 416 32.62 -0.16 30.21
C ASN A 416 31.08 -0.20 30.04
N ASN A 417 30.37 0.17 31.11
CA ASN A 417 28.92 0.32 31.10
C ASN A 417 28.34 1.41 30.18
N THR A 418 29.17 2.27 29.56
CA THR A 418 28.75 3.23 28.52
C THR A 418 29.05 2.73 27.10
N GLY A 419 29.46 1.46 26.93
CA GLY A 419 29.86 0.89 25.64
C GLY A 419 31.25 1.33 25.16
N ARG A 420 31.96 2.19 25.90
CA ARG A 420 33.30 2.66 25.53
C ARG A 420 34.29 1.50 25.64
N TYR A 421 35.16 1.35 24.64
CA TYR A 421 36.30 0.44 24.70
C TYR A 421 37.12 0.66 25.98
N VAL A 422 37.38 -0.41 26.70
CA VAL A 422 38.25 -0.46 27.88
C VAL A 422 39.51 -1.24 27.55
N ASP A 423 39.35 -2.41 26.93
CA ASP A 423 40.45 -3.30 26.54
C ASP A 423 39.98 -4.34 25.51
N ALA A 424 40.85 -5.25 25.09
CA ALA A 424 40.45 -6.45 24.37
C ALA A 424 41.26 -7.68 24.82
N GLU A 425 40.58 -8.81 24.96
CA GLU A 425 41.22 -10.11 25.13
C GLU A 425 41.38 -10.78 23.76
N LEU A 426 42.60 -11.21 23.43
CA LEU A 426 42.96 -11.81 22.15
C LEU A 426 43.51 -13.23 22.38
N TYR A 427 42.95 -14.23 21.70
CA TYR A 427 43.36 -15.63 21.81
C TYR A 427 43.65 -16.24 20.43
N LEU A 428 44.82 -16.85 20.25
CA LEU A 428 45.20 -17.58 19.04
C LEU A 428 45.20 -19.09 19.34
N ASN A 429 44.31 -19.85 18.67
CA ASN A 429 44.09 -21.28 18.93
C ASN A 429 43.79 -21.62 20.42
N GLY A 430 43.15 -20.70 21.15
CA GLY A 430 42.78 -20.87 22.57
C GLY A 430 43.88 -20.54 23.59
N GLU A 431 45.07 -20.15 23.15
CA GLU A 431 46.12 -19.57 24.01
C GLU A 431 46.10 -18.03 23.87
N PRO A 432 46.29 -17.25 24.95
CA PRO A 432 46.28 -15.80 24.86
C PRO A 432 47.45 -15.27 24.01
N ILE A 433 47.22 -14.19 23.28
CA ILE A 433 48.26 -13.49 22.53
C ILE A 433 49.20 -12.75 23.49
N GLU A 434 50.51 -12.88 23.24
CA GLU A 434 51.56 -12.20 23.99
C GLU A 434 51.90 -10.88 23.28
N GLU A 435 51.80 -9.74 23.97
CA GLU A 435 51.92 -8.39 23.37
C GLU A 435 53.22 -8.17 22.57
N ASP A 436 54.35 -8.65 23.10
CA ASP A 436 55.69 -8.55 22.50
C ASP A 436 55.97 -9.62 21.41
N ALA A 437 55.11 -10.63 21.24
CA ALA A 437 55.30 -11.68 20.25
C ALA A 437 54.82 -11.25 18.87
N THR A 438 55.47 -11.74 17.81
CA THR A 438 55.13 -11.44 16.42
C THR A 438 54.32 -12.56 15.77
N TYR A 439 53.29 -12.19 15.03
CA TYR A 439 52.35 -13.06 14.34
C TYR A 439 52.24 -12.66 12.86
N THR A 440 52.00 -13.64 11.99
CA THR A 440 51.70 -13.39 10.57
C THR A 440 50.21 -13.14 10.38
N VAL A 441 49.85 -12.02 9.75
CA VAL A 441 48.47 -11.53 9.65
C VAL A 441 48.14 -11.28 8.18
N ALA A 442 47.12 -11.96 7.67
CA ALA A 442 46.57 -11.75 6.33
C ALA A 442 45.39 -10.77 6.37
N VAL A 443 45.41 -9.74 5.52
CA VAL A 443 44.36 -8.70 5.46
C VAL A 443 44.03 -8.38 4.01
N GLY A 444 42.82 -7.88 3.74
CA GLY A 444 42.53 -7.26 2.44
C GLY A 444 43.36 -6.00 2.25
N ASP A 445 43.88 -5.78 1.04
CA ASP A 445 44.73 -4.65 0.68
C ASP A 445 44.05 -3.29 0.87
N TYR A 446 42.73 -3.16 0.62
CA TYR A 446 41.98 -1.94 0.95
C TYR A 446 42.22 -1.48 2.40
N ILE A 447 41.93 -2.32 3.41
CA ILE A 447 42.19 -1.95 4.81
C ILE A 447 43.68 -1.99 5.16
N GLY A 448 44.45 -2.90 4.54
CA GLY A 448 45.88 -3.06 4.76
C GLY A 448 46.70 -1.84 4.31
N ALA A 449 46.25 -1.10 3.31
CA ALA A 449 46.85 0.14 2.80
C ALA A 449 46.26 1.42 3.44
N GLY A 450 45.34 1.29 4.40
CA GLY A 450 44.77 2.40 5.16
C GLY A 450 43.37 2.86 4.73
N GLY A 451 42.71 2.13 3.84
CA GLY A 451 41.30 2.32 3.53
C GLY A 451 40.44 2.23 4.79
N SER A 452 39.33 2.97 4.82
CA SER A 452 38.49 3.13 6.02
C SER A 452 39.19 3.73 7.26
N GLY A 453 40.43 4.24 7.11
CA GLY A 453 41.21 4.86 8.19
C GLY A 453 42.01 3.88 9.05
N TYR A 454 42.05 2.59 8.71
CA TYR A 454 42.82 1.58 9.44
C TYR A 454 44.34 1.86 9.41
N ASP A 455 45.06 1.48 10.47
CA ASP A 455 46.52 1.61 10.54
C ASP A 455 47.16 0.30 11.02
N PHE A 456 47.55 -0.57 10.07
CA PHE A 456 48.17 -1.86 10.34
C PHE A 456 49.67 -1.70 10.64
N GLN A 457 50.00 -1.39 11.90
CA GLN A 457 51.37 -1.25 12.36
C GLN A 457 52.13 -2.59 12.35
N GLY A 458 53.10 -2.74 11.45
CA GLY A 458 53.90 -3.95 11.31
C GLY A 458 54.92 -3.88 10.17
N THR A 459 55.54 -5.01 9.86
CA THR A 459 56.36 -5.17 8.63
C THR A 459 55.52 -5.83 7.55
N VAL A 460 55.26 -5.13 6.43
CA VAL A 460 54.68 -5.76 5.24
C VAL A 460 55.63 -6.86 4.74
N LEU A 461 55.16 -8.11 4.76
CA LEU A 461 55.87 -9.27 4.24
C LEU A 461 55.68 -9.39 2.74
N ASN A 462 54.42 -9.32 2.29
CA ASN A 462 54.06 -9.22 0.88
C ASN A 462 52.93 -8.19 0.73
N ALA A 463 53.11 -7.24 -0.19
CA ALA A 463 52.12 -6.20 -0.47
C ALA A 463 50.97 -6.69 -1.37
N LEU A 464 51.16 -7.82 -2.07
CA LEU A 464 50.18 -8.48 -2.93
C LEU A 464 50.52 -9.98 -2.90
N THR A 465 49.59 -10.81 -2.43
CA THR A 465 49.80 -12.27 -2.27
C THR A 465 48.90 -13.09 -3.21
N GLY A 466 47.91 -12.46 -3.85
CA GLY A 466 46.83 -13.10 -4.62
C GLY A 466 45.45 -12.62 -4.19
N MET A 467 44.45 -12.81 -5.06
CA MET A 467 43.08 -12.31 -4.87
C MET A 467 42.37 -12.94 -3.67
N MET A 468 41.53 -12.16 -2.98
CA MET A 468 40.63 -12.67 -1.94
C MET A 468 39.59 -13.65 -2.52
N THR A 469 39.13 -13.41 -3.75
CA THR A 469 38.25 -14.32 -4.51
C THR A 469 38.93 -15.66 -4.83
N ASP A 470 40.17 -15.66 -5.32
CA ASP A 470 40.95 -16.88 -5.57
C ASP A 470 41.16 -17.70 -4.29
N ALA A 471 41.38 -17.04 -3.15
CA ALA A 471 41.49 -17.69 -1.86
C ALA A 471 40.19 -18.43 -1.49
N MET A 472 39.04 -17.76 -1.59
CA MET A 472 37.73 -18.36 -1.32
C MET A 472 37.38 -19.49 -2.29
N ILE A 473 37.63 -19.31 -3.60
CA ILE A 473 37.41 -20.35 -4.62
C ILE A 473 38.28 -21.58 -4.35
N THR A 474 39.57 -21.37 -4.05
CA THR A 474 40.51 -22.46 -3.74
C THR A 474 40.10 -23.20 -2.48
N TYR A 475 39.67 -22.48 -1.44
CA TYR A 475 39.27 -23.07 -0.16
C TYR A 475 37.94 -23.82 -0.23
N ALA A 476 36.94 -23.30 -0.93
CA ALA A 476 35.68 -24.02 -1.19
C ALA A 476 35.92 -25.34 -1.95
N LYS A 477 36.76 -25.31 -3.00
CA LYS A 477 37.17 -26.52 -3.74
C LYS A 477 37.94 -27.49 -2.86
N TYR A 478 38.79 -26.99 -1.94
CA TYR A 478 39.51 -27.81 -0.97
C TYR A 478 38.56 -28.51 0.02
N LEU A 479 37.61 -27.79 0.64
CA LEU A 479 36.63 -28.36 1.56
C LEU A 479 35.80 -29.45 0.88
N THR A 480 35.26 -29.13 -0.30
CA THR A 480 34.46 -30.04 -1.13
C THR A 480 35.23 -31.29 -1.53
N ALA A 481 36.50 -31.15 -1.96
CA ALA A 481 37.35 -32.29 -2.30
C ALA A 481 37.69 -33.22 -1.12
N ASN A 482 37.57 -32.72 0.11
CA ASN A 482 37.71 -33.51 1.35
C ASN A 482 36.35 -34.02 1.89
N GLY A 483 35.23 -33.71 1.23
CA GLY A 483 33.90 -34.18 1.61
C GLY A 483 33.24 -33.36 2.72
N HIS A 484 33.60 -32.07 2.84
CA HIS A 484 33.00 -31.14 3.80
C HIS A 484 32.12 -30.11 3.06
N PRO A 485 30.85 -29.89 3.47
CA PRO A 485 30.08 -28.72 3.04
C PRO A 485 30.70 -27.44 3.60
N ILE A 486 30.43 -26.31 2.94
CA ILE A 486 30.82 -24.98 3.42
C ILE A 486 29.73 -24.47 4.39
N ASN A 487 29.64 -25.12 5.55
CA ASN A 487 28.77 -24.70 6.66
C ASN A 487 29.62 -23.96 7.70
N TYR A 488 29.14 -22.81 8.18
CA TYR A 488 29.77 -22.01 9.22
C TYR A 488 28.71 -21.47 10.17
N ASP A 489 29.00 -21.52 11.46
CA ASP A 489 28.20 -20.91 12.50
C ASP A 489 28.65 -19.45 12.77
N ALA A 490 27.79 -18.71 13.48
CA ALA A 490 28.02 -17.32 13.89
C ALA A 490 28.17 -17.24 15.42
N ASN A 491 28.76 -16.14 15.92
CA ASN A 491 29.05 -15.91 17.35
C ASN A 491 30.03 -16.93 17.98
N GLU A 492 30.96 -17.49 17.20
CA GLU A 492 32.02 -18.38 17.71
C GLU A 492 33.32 -17.62 18.03
N ARG A 493 33.67 -16.61 17.22
CA ARG A 493 35.03 -16.00 17.23
C ARG A 493 35.11 -14.62 17.85
N ILE A 494 34.00 -13.88 17.89
CA ILE A 494 33.98 -12.46 18.29
C ILE A 494 32.85 -12.22 19.30
N THR A 495 33.18 -11.59 20.43
CA THR A 495 32.21 -11.16 21.45
C THR A 495 32.48 -9.74 21.96
N ILE A 496 31.48 -9.13 22.60
CA ILE A 496 31.61 -7.89 23.37
C ILE A 496 31.13 -8.20 24.79
N ASP A 497 31.98 -7.94 25.79
CA ASP A 497 31.66 -8.07 27.21
C ASP A 497 31.72 -6.71 27.93
N VAL A 498 30.90 -6.54 28.97
CA VAL A 498 30.87 -5.34 29.82
C VAL A 498 31.61 -5.60 31.13
N THR A 499 32.59 -4.76 31.46
CA THR A 499 33.46 -4.91 32.63
C THR A 499 32.96 -4.14 33.86
N GLU A 500 33.33 -4.61 35.07
CA GLU A 500 33.15 -3.87 36.35
C GLU A 500 34.14 -2.68 36.50
N ALA A 501 34.68 -2.13 35.40
CA ALA A 501 35.64 -1.04 35.47
C ALA A 501 35.03 0.19 36.19
N PRO A 502 35.78 0.86 37.10
CA PRO A 502 35.26 2.02 37.80
C PRO A 502 34.99 3.15 36.80
N ILE A 503 33.78 3.70 36.85
CA ILE A 503 33.39 4.87 36.07
C ILE A 503 34.34 6.02 36.43
N GLU A 504 35.07 6.56 35.44
CA GLU A 504 35.96 7.69 35.65
C GLU A 504 35.19 8.94 36.09
N GLY A 505 35.82 9.86 36.83
CA GLY A 505 35.24 11.12 37.27
C GLY A 505 34.93 11.19 38.77
N GLU A 506 34.51 12.37 39.24
CA GLU A 506 34.04 12.58 40.61
C GLU A 506 32.54 12.21 40.72
N PRO A 507 32.10 11.50 41.77
CA PRO A 507 30.67 11.23 42.00
C PRO A 507 29.85 12.52 42.12
N VAL A 508 28.81 12.65 41.29
CA VAL A 508 27.90 13.80 41.26
C VAL A 508 26.48 13.47 41.69
N GLY A 509 26.07 12.20 41.58
CA GLY A 509 24.78 11.71 42.04
C GLY A 509 24.68 10.19 41.93
N SER A 510 23.45 9.68 41.86
CA SER A 510 23.14 8.28 41.59
C SER A 510 21.82 8.15 40.84
N THR A 511 21.57 6.99 40.26
CA THR A 511 20.26 6.54 39.75
C THR A 511 20.03 5.12 40.26
N ASP A 512 18.81 4.79 40.70
CA ASP A 512 18.50 3.46 41.22
C ASP A 512 18.13 2.47 40.09
N TYR A 513 17.72 2.97 38.92
CA TYR A 513 17.27 2.16 37.77
C TYR A 513 18.15 2.30 36.52
N GLY A 514 18.93 3.38 36.41
CA GLY A 514 19.63 3.76 35.19
C GLY A 514 18.82 4.74 34.34
N LEU A 515 19.51 5.40 33.39
CA LEU A 515 18.98 6.35 32.43
C LEU A 515 19.51 5.97 31.05
N SER A 516 18.61 5.83 30.07
CA SER A 516 18.94 5.40 28.71
C SER A 516 18.53 6.45 27.69
N SER A 517 19.16 6.41 26.51
CA SER A 517 18.69 7.10 25.30
C SER A 517 17.92 6.18 24.33
N VAL A 518 17.74 4.88 24.64
CA VAL A 518 17.19 3.89 23.70
C VAL A 518 15.77 4.26 23.24
N HIS A 519 14.97 4.86 24.12
CA HIS A 519 13.62 5.32 23.79
C HIS A 519 13.55 6.65 23.02
N ASN A 520 14.68 7.31 22.70
CA ASN A 520 14.71 8.61 22.00
C ASN A 520 13.92 8.63 20.68
N ARG A 521 13.78 7.48 20.00
CA ARG A 521 13.03 7.34 18.74
C ARG A 521 11.54 7.07 18.92
N ASN A 522 11.11 6.68 20.12
CA ASN A 522 9.74 6.22 20.38
C ASN A 522 8.97 7.13 21.36
N GLY A 523 9.68 7.96 22.15
CA GLY A 523 9.10 8.84 23.15
C GLY A 523 10.18 9.66 23.88
N ASP A 524 9.87 10.14 25.09
CA ASP A 524 10.88 10.69 26.00
C ASP A 524 11.64 9.59 26.72
N SER A 525 12.96 9.73 26.77
CA SER A 525 13.87 8.81 27.46
C SER A 525 14.35 9.37 28.80
N GLY A 526 14.83 8.50 29.68
CA GLY A 526 15.32 8.90 30.99
C GLY A 526 16.53 9.84 30.90
N LEU A 527 17.39 9.63 29.90
CA LEU A 527 18.53 10.52 29.63
C LEU A 527 18.07 11.84 28.98
N GLY A 528 17.11 11.78 28.04
CA GLY A 528 16.45 12.95 27.42
C GLY A 528 15.80 13.88 28.44
N ASN A 529 15.08 13.30 29.40
CA ASN A 529 14.43 14.01 30.49
C ASN A 529 15.43 14.68 31.44
N LEU A 530 16.51 13.98 31.80
CA LEU A 530 17.61 14.56 32.58
C LEU A 530 18.24 15.77 31.88
N TYR A 531 18.62 15.60 30.62
CA TYR A 531 19.35 16.63 29.87
C TYR A 531 18.49 17.88 29.66
N THR A 532 17.24 17.72 29.27
CA THR A 532 16.34 18.86 29.03
C THR A 532 15.89 19.54 30.32
N ASP A 533 15.67 18.81 31.42
CA ASP A 533 15.38 19.43 32.73
C ASP A 533 16.55 20.27 33.25
N ALA A 534 17.78 19.77 33.08
CA ALA A 534 18.98 20.49 33.49
C ALA A 534 19.18 21.79 32.70
N VAL A 535 19.08 21.73 31.37
CA VAL A 535 19.17 22.91 30.48
C VAL A 535 18.07 23.92 30.80
N ARG A 536 16.85 23.46 31.10
CA ARG A 536 15.74 24.33 31.50
C ARG A 536 15.95 24.96 32.87
N ALA A 537 16.49 24.21 33.84
CA ALA A 537 16.75 24.69 35.19
C ALA A 537 17.87 25.74 35.23
N GLU A 538 18.93 25.57 34.44
CA GLU A 538 20.05 26.50 34.31
C GLU A 538 19.62 27.83 33.66
N THR A 539 18.76 27.76 32.64
CA THR A 539 18.35 28.94 31.85
C THR A 539 17.15 29.69 32.42
N GLY A 540 16.24 28.97 33.10
CA GLY A 540 14.93 29.50 33.51
C GLY A 540 13.97 29.74 32.33
N ALA A 541 14.19 29.07 31.20
CA ALA A 541 13.35 29.15 30.00
C ALA A 541 11.92 28.60 30.24
N ASP A 542 10.94 28.99 29.40
CA ASP A 542 9.61 28.37 29.42
C ASP A 542 9.74 26.86 29.17
N PHE A 543 10.53 26.50 28.15
CA PHE A 543 10.79 25.14 27.69
C PHE A 543 12.29 24.88 27.45
N ALA A 544 12.68 23.61 27.40
CA ALA A 544 13.95 23.22 26.78
C ALA A 544 13.76 22.04 25.83
N VAL A 545 14.53 22.00 24.75
CA VAL A 545 14.55 20.89 23.78
C VAL A 545 15.98 20.53 23.37
N LEU A 546 16.24 19.26 23.11
CA LEU A 546 17.52 18.76 22.61
C LEU A 546 17.28 17.63 21.61
N ASN A 547 18.04 17.60 20.51
CA ASN A 547 17.89 16.56 19.49
C ASN A 547 18.53 15.23 19.91
N GLY A 548 18.10 14.14 19.28
CA GLY A 548 18.37 12.78 19.76
C GLY A 548 19.84 12.39 19.73
N SER A 549 20.63 12.96 18.81
CA SER A 549 22.09 12.77 18.77
C SER A 549 22.82 13.52 19.89
N SER A 550 22.30 14.65 20.38
CA SER A 550 22.86 15.38 21.52
C SER A 550 22.55 14.72 22.87
N VAL A 551 21.73 13.66 22.91
CA VAL A 551 21.42 12.92 24.14
C VAL A 551 21.50 11.42 23.88
N SER A 552 22.71 10.90 23.70
CA SER A 552 22.96 9.50 23.35
C SER A 552 23.69 8.71 24.45
N GLY A 553 23.46 7.40 24.48
CA GLY A 553 24.15 6.46 25.37
C GLY A 553 23.36 6.07 26.61
N ASN A 554 24.06 5.48 27.60
CA ASN A 554 23.45 4.88 28.78
C ASN A 554 24.23 5.21 30.07
N ILE A 555 23.48 5.38 31.14
CA ILE A 555 23.96 5.45 32.53
C ILE A 555 23.28 4.29 33.27
N PRO A 556 23.99 3.25 33.74
CA PRO A 556 23.34 2.17 34.48
C PRO A 556 22.97 2.61 35.91
N ALA A 557 22.14 1.80 36.57
CA ALA A 557 21.90 1.91 38.00
C ALA A 557 23.22 1.94 38.80
N GLY A 558 23.36 2.93 39.70
CA GLY A 558 24.56 3.14 40.49
C GLY A 558 24.94 4.61 40.66
N VAL A 559 26.24 4.85 40.87
CA VAL A 559 26.80 6.20 41.01
C VAL A 559 26.98 6.83 39.63
N ILE A 560 26.55 8.09 39.50
CA ILE A 560 26.79 8.93 38.32
C ILE A 560 28.02 9.79 38.60
N THR A 561 28.96 9.87 37.66
CA THR A 561 30.14 10.76 37.74
C THR A 561 30.06 11.92 36.75
N ASP A 562 30.83 13.00 36.98
CA ASP A 562 30.89 14.10 36.03
C ASP A 562 31.53 13.72 34.69
N SER A 563 32.62 12.96 34.69
CA SER A 563 33.23 12.48 33.44
C SER A 563 32.34 11.52 32.64
N GLN A 564 31.38 10.81 33.27
CA GLN A 564 30.37 10.03 32.54
C GLN A 564 29.40 10.95 31.78
N ILE A 565 28.95 12.03 32.41
CA ILE A 565 28.07 13.01 31.77
C ILE A 565 28.80 13.82 30.69
N GLU A 566 30.07 14.20 30.93
CA GLU A 566 30.95 14.85 29.93
C GLU A 566 31.22 13.92 28.72
N PHE A 567 31.35 12.60 28.94
CA PHE A 567 31.55 11.63 27.85
C PHE A 567 30.30 11.41 26.97
N LEU A 568 29.10 11.49 27.55
CA LEU A 568 27.83 11.34 26.82
C LEU A 568 27.49 12.60 25.98
N ASP A 569 28.09 13.76 26.29
CA ASP A 569 28.02 15.01 25.51
C ASP A 569 29.31 15.23 24.69
N GLN A 570 29.55 14.34 23.72
CA GLN A 570 30.79 14.31 22.93
C GLN A 570 31.07 15.61 22.17
N TYR A 571 30.02 16.36 21.85
CA TYR A 571 30.09 17.56 21.01
C TYR A 571 30.54 18.82 21.78
N ASN A 572 30.47 18.81 23.12
CA ASN A 572 30.72 19.99 23.97
C ASN A 572 29.88 21.20 23.53
N ASN A 573 28.61 20.95 23.21
CA ASN A 573 27.69 22.00 22.81
C ASN A 573 27.38 22.92 24.00
N ARG A 574 27.23 24.22 23.74
CA ARG A 574 26.77 25.21 24.73
C ARG A 574 25.27 25.31 24.74
N VAL A 575 24.71 25.69 25.88
CA VAL A 575 23.30 26.04 25.98
C VAL A 575 23.05 27.40 25.32
N GLU A 576 22.01 27.48 24.50
CA GLU A 576 21.53 28.70 23.85
C GLU A 576 20.06 28.96 24.18
N VAL A 577 19.65 30.24 24.19
CA VAL A 577 18.30 30.66 24.59
C VAL A 577 17.69 31.64 23.59
N VAL A 578 16.58 31.23 22.98
CA VAL A 578 15.89 31.99 21.92
C VAL A 578 14.44 32.28 22.30
N LYS A 579 13.81 33.13 21.48
CA LYS A 579 12.35 33.24 21.39
C LYS A 579 11.85 32.48 20.17
N THR A 580 10.77 31.74 20.36
CA THR A 580 10.03 31.09 19.27
C THR A 580 8.52 31.27 19.44
N ASN A 581 7.76 30.91 18.41
CA ASN A 581 6.30 30.86 18.43
C ASN A 581 5.82 29.41 18.29
N LEU A 582 4.52 29.18 18.42
CA LEU A 582 3.96 27.83 18.38
C LEU A 582 4.18 27.15 17.02
N ASP A 583 4.03 27.90 15.92
CA ASP A 583 4.17 27.38 14.56
C ASP A 583 5.60 26.87 14.28
N ARG A 584 6.64 27.66 14.59
CA ARG A 584 8.03 27.22 14.38
C ARG A 584 8.41 26.04 15.29
N LEU A 585 7.85 25.97 16.49
CA LEU A 585 8.08 24.82 17.38
C LEU A 585 7.42 23.54 16.84
N LYS A 586 6.18 23.62 16.32
CA LYS A 586 5.53 22.51 15.62
C LYS A 586 6.33 22.07 14.38
N ASP A 587 6.67 23.03 13.53
CA ASP A 587 7.37 22.84 12.25
C ASP A 587 8.71 22.12 12.42
N VAL A 588 9.54 22.56 13.37
CA VAL A 588 10.80 21.85 13.68
C VAL A 588 10.50 20.45 14.23
N ILE A 589 9.60 20.27 15.20
CA ILE A 589 9.30 18.93 15.74
C ILE A 589 8.83 17.96 14.63
N LEU A 590 7.92 18.38 13.76
CA LEU A 590 7.41 17.57 12.66
C LEU A 590 8.46 17.26 11.59
N THR A 591 9.28 18.25 11.22
CA THR A 591 10.37 18.09 10.25
C THR A 591 11.38 17.07 10.76
N GLN A 592 11.79 17.19 12.03
CA GLN A 592 12.74 16.26 12.64
C GLN A 592 12.15 14.85 12.78
N SER A 593 10.88 14.74 13.17
CA SER A 593 10.26 13.43 13.35
C SER A 593 10.02 12.69 12.03
N ASN A 594 9.66 13.39 10.96
CA ASN A 594 9.56 12.78 9.62
C ASN A 594 10.93 12.36 9.08
N TYR A 595 11.97 13.20 9.21
CA TYR A 595 13.32 12.86 8.77
C TYR A 595 13.91 11.63 9.47
N HIS A 596 13.52 11.38 10.73
CA HIS A 596 14.03 10.28 11.53
C HIS A 596 13.07 9.09 11.70
N GLY A 597 11.86 9.15 11.15
CA GLY A 597 10.85 8.08 11.27
C GLY A 597 10.33 7.85 12.70
N GLY A 598 10.55 8.80 13.61
CA GLY A 598 10.25 8.65 15.05
C GLY A 598 10.42 9.97 15.81
N VAL A 599 10.50 9.91 17.13
CA VAL A 599 10.91 11.06 17.95
C VAL A 599 12.38 11.42 17.68
N ASP A 600 12.70 12.72 17.74
CA ASP A 600 14.08 13.20 17.76
C ASP A 600 14.31 14.28 18.83
N LEU A 601 13.36 15.20 19.02
CA LEU A 601 13.49 16.27 20.01
C LEU A 601 13.02 15.84 21.40
N GLN A 602 13.95 15.51 22.30
CA GLN A 602 13.66 15.38 23.73
C GLN A 602 13.23 16.75 24.29
N ALA A 603 12.32 16.78 25.28
CA ALA A 603 11.70 18.03 25.76
C ALA A 603 11.48 18.13 27.29
N SER A 604 11.52 19.37 27.80
CA SER A 604 11.15 19.74 29.17
C SER A 604 10.29 21.00 29.21
N GLY A 605 9.32 21.03 30.12
CA GLY A 605 8.41 22.16 30.32
C GLY A 605 7.17 22.17 29.42
N LEU A 606 7.14 21.32 28.39
CA LEU A 606 5.99 21.00 27.55
C LEU A 606 5.89 19.48 27.40
N HIS A 607 4.71 19.00 27.04
CA HIS A 607 4.50 17.65 26.51
C HIS A 607 4.10 17.76 25.04
N TYR A 608 4.44 16.75 24.23
CA TYR A 608 4.01 16.70 22.85
C TYR A 608 3.60 15.31 22.36
N GLN A 609 2.56 15.28 21.54
CA GLN A 609 2.00 14.06 20.97
C GLN A 609 2.08 14.17 19.46
N LEU A 610 2.89 13.31 18.83
CA LEU A 610 3.01 13.22 17.38
C LEU A 610 1.83 12.43 16.82
N ILE A 611 1.15 12.97 15.82
CA ILE A 611 0.06 12.30 15.10
C ILE A 611 0.65 11.68 13.84
N LYS A 612 0.55 10.36 13.70
CA LYS A 612 1.11 9.61 12.56
C LYS A 612 0.00 9.06 11.66
N GLU A 613 0.10 9.35 10.37
CA GLU A 613 -0.72 8.76 9.31
C GLU A 613 0.22 8.00 8.35
N GLU A 614 -0.09 6.72 8.09
CA GLU A 614 0.75 5.80 7.33
C GLU A 614 2.23 5.78 7.84
N SER A 615 3.15 6.31 7.04
CA SER A 615 4.59 6.39 7.32
C SER A 615 5.07 7.76 7.80
N GLN A 616 4.19 8.79 7.80
CA GLN A 616 4.55 10.19 8.07
C GLN A 616 3.83 10.75 9.30
N PHE A 617 4.48 11.72 9.96
CA PHE A 617 3.88 12.52 11.03
C PHE A 617 3.24 13.76 10.45
N VAL A 618 1.93 13.91 10.63
CA VAL A 618 1.11 14.92 9.94
C VAL A 618 0.75 16.13 10.82
N ASP A 619 0.66 15.96 12.14
CA ASP A 619 0.50 17.05 13.10
C ASP A 619 1.19 16.69 14.44
N VAL A 620 1.40 17.70 15.28
CA VAL A 620 1.89 17.55 16.64
C VAL A 620 1.05 18.38 17.60
N LEU A 621 0.46 17.73 18.61
CA LEU A 621 -0.27 18.42 19.68
C LEU A 621 0.73 18.84 20.77
N LEU A 622 0.77 20.14 21.08
CA LEU A 622 1.66 20.72 22.08
C LEU A 622 0.87 21.19 23.31
N THR A 623 1.20 20.67 24.49
CA THR A 623 0.54 21.01 25.76
C THR A 623 1.55 21.36 26.86
N LEU A 624 1.09 22.09 27.87
CA LEU A 624 1.79 22.24 29.15
C LEU A 624 1.65 20.95 29.97
N PRO A 625 2.51 20.71 30.98
CA PRO A 625 2.45 19.50 31.83
C PRO A 625 1.16 19.29 32.63
N ASP A 626 0.25 20.28 32.65
CA ASP A 626 -1.10 20.16 33.21
C ASP A 626 -2.20 19.79 32.18
N GLY A 627 -1.79 19.52 30.93
CA GLY A 627 -2.67 19.21 29.79
C GLY A 627 -3.21 20.42 29.04
N THR A 628 -2.87 21.66 29.44
CA THR A 628 -3.37 22.87 28.76
C THR A 628 -2.66 23.06 27.41
N PRO A 629 -3.37 23.20 26.27
CA PRO A 629 -2.74 23.52 24.99
C PRO A 629 -1.96 24.83 25.01
N LEU A 630 -0.87 24.92 24.24
CA LEU A 630 -0.09 26.15 24.10
C LEU A 630 -0.91 27.25 23.38
N ASP A 631 -0.73 28.50 23.81
CA ASP A 631 -1.32 29.71 23.22
C ASP A 631 -0.58 30.10 21.92
N GLN A 632 -1.31 30.14 20.80
CA GLN A 632 -0.84 30.51 19.47
C GLN A 632 -0.24 31.92 19.40
N GLU A 633 -0.79 32.87 20.17
CA GLU A 633 -0.39 34.29 20.13
C GLU A 633 0.75 34.61 21.12
N LYS A 634 1.26 33.60 21.85
CA LYS A 634 2.34 33.76 22.84
C LYS A 634 3.70 33.40 22.24
N GLU A 635 4.69 34.28 22.43
CA GLU A 635 6.10 33.92 22.30
C GLU A 635 6.57 33.11 23.52
N TYR A 636 7.34 32.05 23.28
CA TYR A 636 7.94 31.21 24.30
C TYR A 636 9.46 31.35 24.30
N VAL A 637 10.05 31.32 25.50
CA VAL A 637 11.49 31.24 25.69
C VAL A 637 11.90 29.77 25.67
N VAL A 638 12.75 29.39 24.72
CA VAL A 638 13.21 28.00 24.58
C VAL A 638 14.72 27.94 24.72
N ALA A 639 15.18 27.04 25.58
CA ALA A 639 16.58 26.68 25.74
C ALA A 639 16.91 25.40 24.97
N TYR A 640 18.04 25.38 24.29
CA TYR A 640 18.53 24.25 23.50
C TYR A 640 20.04 24.39 23.36
N ASN A 641 20.68 23.82 22.32
CA ASN A 641 22.13 23.88 22.18
C ASN A 641 22.62 24.65 20.93
N ASP A 642 23.89 25.09 20.96
CA ASP A 642 24.49 25.92 19.92
C ASP A 642 24.67 25.22 18.57
N TYR A 643 24.88 23.90 18.55
CA TYR A 643 24.81 23.08 17.32
C TYR A 643 23.42 23.18 16.67
N MET A 644 22.36 22.94 17.44
CA MET A 644 20.97 23.07 16.97
C MET A 644 20.61 24.53 16.61
N HIS A 645 21.26 25.52 17.23
CA HIS A 645 21.08 26.92 16.85
C HIS A 645 21.80 27.25 15.53
N GLY A 646 23.02 26.76 15.33
CA GLY A 646 23.79 26.95 14.10
C GLY A 646 23.20 26.23 12.89
N SER A 647 22.50 25.11 13.11
CA SER A 647 21.81 24.35 12.06
C SER A 647 20.43 24.95 11.73
N SER A 648 20.22 25.35 10.47
CA SER A 648 18.90 25.74 9.91
C SER A 648 17.81 24.70 10.17
N PHE A 649 18.19 23.42 10.20
CA PHE A 649 17.32 22.28 10.43
C PHE A 649 16.67 22.27 11.82
N TYR A 650 17.37 22.80 12.84
CA TYR A 650 16.91 22.85 14.23
C TYR A 650 16.69 24.27 14.77
N ASN A 651 17.02 25.32 14.01
CA ASN A 651 17.01 26.70 14.50
C ASN A 651 15.60 27.18 14.88
N LEU A 652 15.37 27.46 16.17
CA LEU A 652 14.07 27.89 16.70
C LEU A 652 13.88 29.42 16.75
N GLY A 653 14.90 30.22 16.44
CA GLY A 653 14.82 31.68 16.46
C GLY A 653 16.14 32.37 16.82
N THR A 654 16.12 33.69 16.97
CA THR A 654 17.32 34.50 17.30
C THR A 654 17.63 34.46 18.81
N VAL A 655 18.92 34.35 19.16
CA VAL A 655 19.41 34.37 20.55
C VAL A 655 18.97 35.66 21.26
N MET A 656 18.42 35.51 22.47
CA MET A 656 17.88 36.64 23.23
C MET A 656 18.92 37.47 23.98
N VAL A 657 20.06 36.88 24.37
CA VAL A 657 21.03 37.51 25.27
C VAL A 657 22.46 37.07 24.91
N GLU A 658 23.40 38.02 24.83
CA GLU A 658 24.85 37.73 24.83
C GLU A 658 25.34 37.28 26.23
N GLN A 659 24.67 36.29 26.83
CA GLN A 659 25.05 35.69 28.10
C GLN A 659 25.71 34.33 27.81
N GLU A 660 26.98 34.16 28.17
CA GLU A 660 27.60 32.83 28.15
C GLU A 660 26.90 31.91 29.17
N TYR A 661 26.07 31.01 28.66
CA TYR A 661 25.60 29.83 29.38
C TYR A 661 26.66 28.72 29.33
N PRO A 662 26.60 27.73 30.25
CA PRO A 662 27.56 26.63 30.29
C PRO A 662 27.41 25.64 29.12
N LEU A 663 28.33 24.68 29.06
CA LEU A 663 28.19 23.47 28.24
C LEU A 663 26.99 22.65 28.74
N VAL A 664 26.30 21.94 27.85
CA VAL A 664 25.11 21.13 28.19
C VAL A 664 25.44 20.15 29.32
N TRP A 665 26.51 19.36 29.19
CA TRP A 665 26.94 18.42 30.26
C TRP A 665 27.22 19.09 31.61
N LYS A 666 27.67 20.36 31.63
CA LYS A 666 27.91 21.09 32.89
C LYS A 666 26.60 21.48 33.56
N ALA A 667 25.62 21.92 32.79
CA ALA A 667 24.27 22.15 33.31
C ALA A 667 23.68 20.85 33.88
N VAL A 668 23.87 19.72 33.21
CA VAL A 668 23.45 18.39 33.69
C VAL A 668 24.15 18.02 35.00
N VAL A 669 25.48 18.12 35.06
CA VAL A 669 26.27 17.84 36.27
C VAL A 669 25.83 18.70 37.46
N ASP A 670 25.63 20.00 37.26
CA ASP A 670 25.24 20.90 38.35
C ASP A 670 23.77 20.72 38.75
N TYR A 671 22.88 20.32 37.82
CA TYR A 671 21.51 19.89 38.12
C TYR A 671 21.48 18.63 38.99
N ILE A 672 22.25 17.58 38.63
CA ILE A 672 22.36 16.35 39.44
C ILE A 672 22.87 16.68 40.85
N ARG A 673 23.93 17.51 40.97
CA ARG A 673 24.49 17.94 42.27
C ARG A 673 23.52 18.73 43.13
N ALA A 674 22.54 19.41 42.52
CA ALA A 674 21.51 20.18 43.20
C ALA A 674 20.29 19.34 43.62
N HIS A 675 20.17 18.10 43.12
CA HIS A 675 19.05 17.22 43.38
C HIS A 675 19.19 16.46 44.72
N GLU A 676 18.09 16.29 45.46
CA GLU A 676 18.08 15.53 46.72
C GLU A 676 17.57 14.09 46.50
N GLY A 677 18.48 13.16 46.18
CA GLY A 677 18.19 11.73 46.02
C GLY A 677 18.72 11.16 44.71
N PRO A 678 18.39 9.90 44.38
CA PRO A 678 18.62 9.34 43.06
C PRO A 678 17.87 10.13 41.96
N ILE A 679 18.52 10.28 40.80
CA ILE A 679 17.92 10.81 39.58
C ILE A 679 17.28 9.65 38.84
N ASP A 680 15.97 9.51 38.95
CA ASP A 680 15.21 8.50 38.23
C ASP A 680 14.06 9.17 37.47
N TYR A 681 13.89 8.80 36.20
CA TYR A 681 12.86 9.33 35.32
C TYR A 681 11.96 8.19 34.83
N GLN A 682 10.66 8.49 34.68
CA GLN A 682 9.73 7.63 33.97
C GLN A 682 9.76 8.02 32.49
N GLU A 683 9.96 7.03 31.62
CA GLU A 683 9.99 7.19 30.16
C GLU A 683 8.56 7.20 29.59
N GLY A 684 8.37 7.79 28.41
CA GLY A 684 7.05 7.94 27.77
C GLY A 684 6.06 8.83 28.54
N SER A 685 6.55 9.74 29.39
CA SER A 685 5.74 10.60 30.26
C SER A 685 5.48 12.00 29.71
N ARG A 686 6.25 12.43 28.69
CA ARG A 686 6.23 13.78 28.10
C ARG A 686 6.03 13.77 26.59
N ILE A 687 6.50 12.74 25.91
CA ILE A 687 6.46 12.62 24.45
C ILE A 687 5.83 11.29 24.08
N THR A 688 4.76 11.34 23.30
CA THR A 688 4.04 10.17 22.83
C THR A 688 3.86 10.22 21.30
N ILE A 689 3.70 9.05 20.70
CA ILE A 689 3.26 8.91 19.31
C ILE A 689 1.84 8.34 19.35
N GLU A 690 0.89 9.06 18.79
CA GLU A 690 -0.46 8.57 18.49
C GLU A 690 -0.46 8.02 17.07
N GLN A 691 -0.54 6.70 16.97
CA GLN A 691 -1.00 6.02 15.77
C GLN A 691 -2.51 5.79 15.92
N SER A 692 -3.27 5.90 14.84
CA SER A 692 -4.68 5.50 14.85
C SER A 692 -4.79 3.97 15.03
N GLU A 693 -5.01 3.52 16.27
CA GLU A 693 -5.43 2.17 16.77
C GLU A 693 -4.76 0.94 16.09
N GLU A 694 -4.02 0.02 16.74
CA GLU A 694 -3.67 -0.29 18.14
C GLU A 694 -2.27 -0.95 18.21
N SER A 695 -1.63 -1.04 19.39
CA SER A 695 -0.70 -2.16 19.71
C SER A 695 -0.50 -2.34 21.23
N GLN A 696 -0.05 -3.53 21.66
CA GLN A 696 -0.04 -3.99 23.06
C GLN A 696 1.31 -3.77 23.79
N ASP A 697 1.26 -3.43 25.08
CA ASP A 697 2.42 -3.27 26.00
C ASP A 697 3.04 -4.61 26.49
N TYR A 698 2.74 -5.74 25.84
CA TYR A 698 3.24 -7.07 26.23
C TYR A 698 3.42 -7.98 25.02
N LEU A 699 4.30 -8.97 25.16
CA LEU A 699 4.47 -10.06 24.21
C LEU A 699 3.48 -11.18 24.52
N THR A 700 2.92 -11.80 23.48
CA THR A 700 2.30 -13.12 23.57
C THR A 700 3.35 -14.20 23.87
N VAL A 701 2.91 -15.40 24.22
CA VAL A 701 3.83 -16.52 24.48
C VAL A 701 4.53 -16.96 23.19
N ALA A 702 3.81 -17.00 22.05
CA ALA A 702 4.40 -17.27 20.74
C ALA A 702 5.47 -16.21 20.36
N GLU A 703 5.19 -14.92 20.55
CA GLU A 703 6.18 -13.86 20.30
C GLU A 703 7.37 -13.95 21.24
N ALA A 704 7.18 -14.32 22.51
CA ALA A 704 8.27 -14.52 23.46
C ALA A 704 9.14 -15.77 23.16
N ILE A 705 8.57 -16.78 22.52
CA ILE A 705 9.30 -17.96 22.02
C ILE A 705 10.10 -17.60 20.77
N ALA A 706 9.52 -16.81 19.86
CA ALA A 706 10.19 -16.33 18.65
C ALA A 706 11.29 -15.29 18.97
N ASN A 707 10.99 -14.35 19.87
CA ASN A 707 11.88 -13.30 20.36
C ASN A 707 12.54 -13.71 21.68
N ASN A 708 13.31 -14.80 21.64
CA ASN A 708 13.99 -15.38 22.81
C ASN A 708 15.25 -14.59 23.23
N GLN A 709 15.18 -13.26 23.25
CA GLN A 709 16.26 -12.36 23.66
C GLN A 709 15.73 -11.09 24.32
N GLY A 710 16.53 -10.50 25.23
CA GLY A 710 16.22 -9.24 25.90
C GLY A 710 15.35 -9.40 27.16
N ILE A 711 14.74 -8.30 27.61
CA ILE A 711 13.80 -8.29 28.74
C ILE A 711 12.41 -8.05 28.18
N GLY A 712 11.46 -8.93 28.49
CA GLY A 712 10.09 -8.86 27.98
C GLY A 712 9.05 -9.09 29.08
N THR A 713 7.91 -8.40 28.96
CA THR A 713 6.68 -8.74 29.69
C THR A 713 5.87 -9.69 28.82
N VAL A 714 5.71 -10.94 29.27
CA VAL A 714 4.98 -11.98 28.54
C VAL A 714 3.61 -12.20 29.17
N GLN A 715 2.55 -12.16 28.38
CA GLN A 715 1.20 -12.51 28.80
C GLN A 715 0.85 -13.93 28.35
N GLY A 716 0.42 -14.79 29.29
CA GLY A 716 -0.04 -16.15 28.96
C GLY A 716 -0.82 -16.81 30.09
N TYR A 717 -1.40 -17.98 29.82
CA TYR A 717 -2.08 -18.83 30.80
C TYR A 717 -1.11 -19.82 31.43
N ILE A 718 -1.22 -20.04 32.75
CA ILE A 718 -0.40 -21.03 33.46
C ILE A 718 -0.92 -22.44 33.16
N VAL A 719 -0.21 -23.22 32.33
CA VAL A 719 -0.65 -24.54 31.85
C VAL A 719 0.00 -25.75 32.55
N GLY A 720 1.04 -25.56 33.37
CA GLY A 720 1.66 -26.66 34.13
C GLY A 720 3.06 -26.38 34.65
N THR A 721 3.88 -27.43 34.78
CA THR A 721 5.31 -27.33 35.16
C THR A 721 6.21 -28.22 34.30
N MET A 722 7.48 -27.79 34.11
CA MET A 722 8.53 -28.50 33.35
C MET A 722 9.01 -29.77 34.07
N THR A 723 8.14 -30.78 34.08
CA THR A 723 8.45 -32.20 34.27
C THR A 723 7.63 -33.09 33.32
N GLY A 724 6.99 -32.52 32.29
CA GLY A 724 6.03 -33.19 31.42
C GLY A 724 4.66 -33.45 32.05
N ASN A 725 4.28 -32.70 33.09
CA ASN A 725 3.01 -32.86 33.80
C ASN A 725 2.16 -31.58 33.71
N PHE A 726 1.02 -31.68 33.02
CA PHE A 726 -0.01 -30.64 32.96
C PHE A 726 -0.99 -30.76 34.14
N ASP A 727 -1.32 -31.99 34.56
CA ASP A 727 -2.24 -32.28 35.68
C ASP A 727 -1.51 -32.63 37.00
N GLY A 728 -0.18 -32.45 37.03
CA GLY A 728 0.69 -32.75 38.18
C GLY A 728 1.15 -34.22 38.30
N PRO A 729 1.95 -34.56 39.32
CA PRO A 729 2.42 -33.70 40.40
C PRO A 729 3.39 -32.61 39.91
N PHE A 730 3.20 -31.39 40.43
CA PHE A 730 3.96 -30.21 40.06
C PHE A 730 5.27 -30.05 40.84
N VAL A 731 6.12 -29.11 40.41
CA VAL A 731 7.34 -28.69 41.11
C VAL A 731 7.30 -27.22 41.53
N THR A 732 8.07 -26.85 42.55
CA THR A 732 8.08 -25.47 43.09
C THR A 732 8.97 -24.50 42.29
N THR A 733 9.74 -24.98 41.31
CA THR A 733 10.87 -24.24 40.72
C THR A 733 10.59 -23.62 39.35
N ASN A 734 9.45 -23.94 38.73
CA ASN A 734 9.05 -23.40 37.43
C ASN A 734 7.53 -23.48 37.27
N ILE A 735 7.04 -22.75 36.27
CA ILE A 735 5.71 -22.91 35.66
C ILE A 735 5.87 -22.89 34.14
N MET A 736 4.81 -23.18 33.41
CA MET A 736 4.72 -23.13 31.95
C MET A 736 3.61 -22.16 31.55
N LEU A 737 3.90 -21.26 30.61
CA LEU A 737 2.92 -20.35 30.01
C LEU A 737 2.58 -20.77 28.58
N ALA A 738 1.36 -20.48 28.15
CA ALA A 738 0.88 -20.63 26.77
C ALA A 738 -0.16 -19.55 26.43
N ASP A 739 -0.38 -19.27 25.15
CA ASP A 739 -1.38 -18.29 24.72
C ASP A 739 -2.84 -18.75 24.95
N SER A 740 -3.07 -20.07 25.07
CA SER A 740 -4.35 -20.64 25.48
C SER A 740 -4.22 -21.53 26.73
N PRO A 741 -5.25 -21.60 27.61
CA PRO A 741 -5.20 -22.43 28.82
C PRO A 741 -5.19 -23.94 28.54
N ASP A 742 -5.62 -24.34 27.34
CA ASP A 742 -5.69 -25.74 26.90
C ASP A 742 -4.49 -26.20 26.09
N GLN A 743 -3.52 -25.32 25.83
CA GLN A 743 -2.30 -25.66 25.09
C GLN A 743 -1.47 -26.74 25.78
N ARG A 744 -1.08 -27.78 25.02
CA ARG A 744 -0.25 -28.90 25.51
C ARG A 744 0.97 -29.21 24.63
N ASP A 745 1.16 -28.53 23.50
CA ASP A 745 2.40 -28.68 22.72
C ASP A 745 3.56 -27.98 23.41
N MET A 746 4.66 -28.70 23.60
CA MET A 746 5.86 -28.20 24.25
C MET A 746 6.62 -27.17 23.41
N GLU A 747 6.40 -27.10 22.09
CA GLU A 747 7.04 -26.13 21.19
C GLU A 747 6.33 -24.76 21.21
N GLN A 748 5.08 -24.70 21.66
CA GLN A 748 4.27 -23.48 21.83
C GLN A 748 4.06 -23.11 23.32
N ILE A 749 4.98 -23.55 24.19
CA ILE A 749 4.91 -23.33 25.63
C ILE A 749 6.21 -22.69 26.12
N LEU A 750 6.11 -21.55 26.81
CA LEU A 750 7.26 -20.87 27.39
C LEU A 750 7.46 -21.30 28.85
N PRO A 751 8.52 -22.08 29.17
CA PRO A 751 8.88 -22.42 30.54
C PRO A 751 9.44 -21.20 31.28
N VAL A 752 8.89 -20.93 32.47
CA VAL A 752 9.32 -19.82 33.33
C VAL A 752 10.14 -20.34 34.51
N GLN A 753 11.37 -19.84 34.66
CA GLN A 753 12.24 -20.15 35.79
C GLN A 753 11.84 -19.32 37.02
N LEU A 754 11.08 -19.88 37.96
CA LEU A 754 10.71 -19.17 39.20
C LEU A 754 11.92 -19.12 40.16
N PRO A 755 12.52 -17.94 40.47
CA PRO A 755 13.70 -17.81 41.34
C PRO A 755 13.33 -17.94 42.81
N ASN A 756 14.29 -18.14 43.73
CA ASN A 756 13.98 -18.43 45.14
C ASN A 756 13.60 -17.19 45.97
N ASN A 757 12.54 -16.49 45.58
CA ASN A 757 12.07 -15.21 46.14
C ASN A 757 10.53 -15.21 46.37
N GLN A 758 9.95 -14.01 46.45
CA GLN A 758 8.50 -13.83 46.66
C GLN A 758 7.65 -14.32 45.48
N ILE A 759 8.14 -14.21 44.24
CA ILE A 759 7.40 -14.61 43.03
C ILE A 759 7.20 -16.13 43.00
N ARG A 760 8.25 -16.93 43.27
CA ARG A 760 8.09 -18.38 43.46
C ARG A 760 7.13 -18.72 44.60
N SER A 761 7.19 -17.95 45.69
CA SER A 761 6.32 -18.15 46.86
C SER A 761 4.83 -17.85 46.57
N ALA A 762 4.52 -17.17 45.46
CA ALA A 762 3.17 -16.78 45.07
C ALA A 762 2.63 -17.52 43.83
N LEU A 763 3.51 -17.94 42.90
CA LEU A 763 3.10 -18.52 41.61
C LEU A 763 3.21 -20.04 41.51
N ASN A 764 3.99 -20.70 42.38
CA ASN A 764 4.26 -22.13 42.18
C ASN A 764 3.01 -23.01 42.41
N LEU A 765 2.80 -23.99 41.52
CA LEU A 765 1.62 -24.86 41.49
C LEU A 765 1.60 -25.95 42.59
N VAL A 766 2.64 -26.08 43.41
CA VAL A 766 2.66 -27.01 44.56
C VAL A 766 1.98 -26.37 45.77
N ASP A 767 2.28 -25.10 46.04
CA ASP A 767 1.66 -24.34 47.13
C ASP A 767 0.34 -23.68 46.68
N HIS A 768 0.21 -23.33 45.39
CA HIS A 768 -0.95 -22.66 44.80
C HIS A 768 -1.49 -23.41 43.56
N PRO A 769 -2.06 -24.62 43.71
CA PRO A 769 -2.61 -25.37 42.58
C PRO A 769 -3.74 -24.62 41.85
N ASP A 770 -4.47 -23.75 42.57
CA ASP A 770 -5.55 -22.91 42.04
C ASP A 770 -5.06 -21.80 41.08
N ASN A 771 -3.75 -21.73 40.75
CA ASN A 771 -3.21 -20.84 39.72
C ASN A 771 -3.17 -21.49 38.33
N LEU A 772 -3.35 -22.81 38.22
CA LEU A 772 -3.47 -23.50 36.94
C LEU A 772 -4.68 -22.94 36.17
N GLY A 773 -4.48 -22.61 34.88
CA GLY A 773 -5.50 -22.01 34.01
C GLY A 773 -5.71 -20.50 34.19
N LYS A 774 -4.97 -19.80 35.04
CA LYS A 774 -5.07 -18.32 35.14
C LYS A 774 -4.16 -17.61 34.14
N ARG A 775 -4.66 -16.51 33.56
CA ARG A 775 -3.87 -15.57 32.75
C ARG A 775 -2.99 -14.69 33.64
N ILE A 776 -1.74 -14.52 33.24
CA ILE A 776 -0.71 -13.78 33.98
C ILE A 776 0.17 -13.02 32.99
N GLN A 777 0.51 -11.78 33.33
CA GLN A 777 1.66 -11.08 32.75
C GLN A 777 2.86 -11.28 33.68
N ILE A 778 4.01 -11.67 33.12
CA ILE A 778 5.25 -11.84 33.88
C ILE A 778 6.43 -11.24 33.11
N THR A 779 7.21 -10.41 33.79
CA THR A 779 8.35 -9.70 33.21
C THR A 779 9.64 -10.37 33.65
N GLY A 780 10.54 -10.63 32.70
CA GLY A 780 11.86 -11.22 32.97
C GLY A 780 12.74 -11.29 31.72
N ASP A 781 13.88 -11.96 31.86
CA ASP A 781 14.84 -12.15 30.77
C ASP A 781 14.32 -13.24 29.82
N LEU A 782 14.18 -12.95 28.54
CA LEU A 782 13.89 -13.95 27.52
C LEU A 782 15.22 -14.60 27.09
N ASP A 783 15.40 -15.86 27.50
CA ASP A 783 16.63 -16.62 27.36
C ASP A 783 16.35 -18.13 27.52
N LEU A 784 17.21 -18.97 26.93
CA LEU A 784 17.07 -20.41 26.91
C LEU A 784 16.97 -21.01 28.33
N TYR A 785 15.84 -21.66 28.61
CA TYR A 785 15.60 -22.39 29.85
C TYR A 785 15.24 -23.86 29.55
N PHE A 786 16.04 -24.79 30.06
CA PHE A 786 16.03 -26.21 29.64
C PHE A 786 16.34 -26.43 28.15
N SER A 787 17.17 -25.56 27.54
CA SER A 787 17.58 -25.65 26.13
C SER A 787 16.45 -25.46 25.12
N VAL A 788 15.34 -24.83 25.54
CA VAL A 788 14.28 -24.27 24.70
C VAL A 788 14.10 -22.79 25.10
N PRO A 789 13.48 -21.95 24.25
CA PRO A 789 13.11 -20.58 24.63
C PRO A 789 12.38 -20.52 25.96
N GLY A 790 12.61 -19.48 26.76
CA GLY A 790 12.11 -19.43 28.13
C GLY A 790 12.15 -18.04 28.75
N LEU A 791 11.49 -17.90 29.91
CA LEU A 791 11.55 -16.66 30.70
C LEU A 791 12.27 -16.90 32.03
N ARG A 792 13.35 -16.17 32.23
CA ARG A 792 14.28 -16.30 33.35
C ARG A 792 14.26 -15.03 34.21
N SER A 793 14.83 -15.16 35.41
CA SER A 793 14.96 -14.07 36.40
C SER A 793 13.71 -13.18 36.61
N PRO A 794 12.45 -13.69 36.60
CA PRO A 794 11.28 -12.84 36.61
C PRO A 794 11.32 -11.81 37.75
N THR A 795 11.09 -10.55 37.39
CA THR A 795 11.24 -9.36 38.24
C THR A 795 9.89 -8.87 38.75
N GLN A 796 8.85 -8.98 37.93
CA GLN A 796 7.48 -8.56 38.21
C GLN A 796 6.47 -9.58 37.65
N TYR A 797 5.31 -9.68 38.27
CA TYR A 797 4.16 -10.38 37.69
C TYR A 797 2.85 -9.71 38.13
N GLN A 798 1.81 -9.86 37.31
CA GLN A 798 0.42 -9.55 37.68
C GLN A 798 -0.54 -10.57 37.08
N PHE A 799 -1.51 -11.04 37.87
CA PHE A 799 -2.64 -11.78 37.32
C PHE A 799 -3.54 -10.79 36.59
N VAL A 800 -3.93 -11.15 35.36
CA VAL A 800 -4.81 -10.33 34.54
C VAL A 800 -6.24 -10.74 34.89
N GLU A 801 -7.02 -9.81 35.46
CA GLU A 801 -8.46 -10.01 35.58
C GLU A 801 -9.07 -9.79 34.20
N GLU A 802 -9.86 -10.76 33.72
CA GLU A 802 -10.59 -10.66 32.45
C GLU A 802 -11.58 -9.49 32.52
N ALA A 803 -11.26 -8.40 31.80
CA ALA A 803 -12.28 -7.50 31.31
C ALA A 803 -13.01 -8.20 30.15
N GLU A 804 -14.34 -8.06 30.09
CA GLU A 804 -15.08 -8.45 28.88
C GLU A 804 -14.63 -7.53 27.74
N GLU A 805 -13.85 -8.08 26.79
CA GLU A 805 -13.48 -7.38 25.55
C GLU A 805 -14.76 -7.04 24.75
N PRO A 806 -14.82 -5.88 24.09
CA PRO A 806 -15.93 -5.59 23.18
C PRO A 806 -15.84 -6.53 21.98
N GLU A 807 -16.88 -7.36 21.77
CA GLU A 807 -16.97 -8.19 20.56
C GLU A 807 -16.85 -7.31 19.31
N LEU A 808 -15.91 -7.65 18.42
CA LEU A 808 -15.86 -7.05 17.09
C LEU A 808 -17.21 -7.26 16.39
N PRO A 809 -17.81 -6.19 15.82
CA PRO A 809 -19.08 -6.32 15.13
C PRO A 809 -18.92 -7.24 13.92
N LEU A 810 -19.91 -8.11 13.69
CA LEU A 810 -20.04 -8.84 12.43
C LEU A 810 -20.27 -7.85 11.29
N ILE A 811 -19.31 -7.76 10.37
CA ILE A 811 -19.40 -6.95 9.15
C ILE A 811 -19.53 -7.85 7.91
N SER A 812 -19.97 -7.27 6.79
CA SER A 812 -20.05 -7.98 5.51
C SER A 812 -18.66 -8.21 4.90
N ILE A 813 -18.56 -9.15 3.96
CA ILE A 813 -17.30 -9.44 3.27
C ILE A 813 -16.88 -8.25 2.39
N ALA A 814 -17.81 -7.47 1.83
CA ALA A 814 -17.48 -6.25 1.10
C ALA A 814 -16.87 -5.17 2.00
N GLU A 815 -17.42 -4.97 3.21
CA GLU A 815 -16.82 -4.08 4.22
C GLU A 815 -15.44 -4.60 4.64
N ALA A 816 -15.32 -5.90 4.92
CA ALA A 816 -14.06 -6.57 5.25
C ALA A 816 -13.00 -6.54 4.14
N ARG A 817 -13.37 -6.33 2.87
CA ARG A 817 -12.43 -6.08 1.77
C ARG A 817 -11.98 -4.61 1.70
N ALA A 818 -12.81 -3.70 2.19
CA ALA A 818 -12.57 -2.25 2.16
C ALA A 818 -11.73 -1.73 3.34
N VAL A 819 -11.58 -2.51 4.43
CA VAL A 819 -10.69 -2.20 5.56
C VAL A 819 -9.21 -2.12 5.15
N SER A 820 -8.37 -1.56 6.01
CA SER A 820 -6.93 -1.45 5.78
C SER A 820 -6.23 -2.82 5.83
N ASN A 821 -5.09 -2.97 5.14
CA ASN A 821 -4.29 -4.19 5.31
C ASN A 821 -3.73 -4.25 6.74
N GLY A 822 -3.87 -5.40 7.40
CA GLY A 822 -3.55 -5.63 8.81
C GLY A 822 -4.76 -5.60 9.76
N GLU A 823 -5.83 -4.89 9.38
CA GLU A 823 -7.01 -4.67 10.23
C GLU A 823 -7.76 -5.98 10.53
N GLN A 824 -8.10 -6.22 11.80
CA GLN A 824 -8.89 -7.39 12.21
C GLN A 824 -10.38 -7.17 11.93
N VAL A 825 -11.01 -8.17 11.33
CA VAL A 825 -12.43 -8.17 10.99
C VAL A 825 -13.09 -9.46 11.48
N LYS A 826 -14.32 -9.35 11.98
CA LYS A 826 -15.18 -10.51 12.25
C LYS A 826 -16.24 -10.60 11.16
N ILE A 827 -16.24 -11.68 10.39
CA ILE A 827 -17.16 -11.91 9.27
C ILE A 827 -17.94 -13.20 9.46
N ILE A 828 -19.06 -13.30 8.74
CA ILE A 828 -19.79 -14.55 8.51
C ILE A 828 -19.99 -14.74 7.01
N GLY A 829 -19.78 -15.96 6.52
CA GLY A 829 -20.00 -16.28 5.11
C GLY A 829 -20.21 -17.78 4.90
N THR A 830 -20.60 -18.14 3.69
CA THR A 830 -20.75 -19.54 3.26
C THR A 830 -19.50 -19.96 2.49
N ALA A 831 -18.90 -21.08 2.88
CA ALA A 831 -17.73 -21.63 2.21
C ALA A 831 -18.12 -22.10 0.80
N THR A 832 -17.57 -21.47 -0.24
CA THR A 832 -17.87 -21.83 -1.64
C THR A 832 -17.04 -23.03 -2.12
N THR A 833 -16.08 -23.48 -1.30
CA THR A 833 -15.00 -24.41 -1.66
C THR A 833 -14.52 -25.20 -0.44
N ASN A 834 -14.02 -26.42 -0.65
CA ASN A 834 -13.38 -27.20 0.41
C ASN A 834 -11.99 -26.62 0.79
N SER A 835 -11.64 -26.78 2.06
CA SER A 835 -10.31 -26.46 2.58
C SER A 835 -9.20 -27.25 1.90
N GLY A 836 -8.10 -26.57 1.57
CA GLY A 836 -6.90 -27.17 0.97
C GLY A 836 -6.95 -27.35 -0.55
N ASN A 837 -8.04 -26.98 -1.23
CA ASN A 837 -8.16 -27.06 -2.69
C ASN A 837 -7.07 -26.29 -3.47
N TRP A 838 -6.45 -25.23 -2.89
CA TRP A 838 -5.42 -24.42 -3.56
C TRP A 838 -4.16 -24.09 -2.73
N GLY A 839 -4.02 -24.55 -1.49
CA GLY A 839 -2.83 -24.28 -0.67
C GLY A 839 -3.11 -24.27 0.83
N GLY A 840 -2.21 -24.84 1.63
CA GLY A 840 -2.42 -25.01 3.07
C GLY A 840 -3.75 -25.72 3.36
N ALA A 841 -4.51 -25.20 4.32
CA ALA A 841 -5.91 -25.53 4.56
C ALA A 841 -6.86 -24.40 4.08
N GLY A 842 -6.40 -23.49 3.21
CA GLY A 842 -7.18 -22.33 2.79
C GLY A 842 -8.38 -22.66 1.90
N PHE A 843 -9.41 -21.80 1.96
CA PHE A 843 -10.69 -21.91 1.26
C PHE A 843 -11.26 -20.51 0.94
N TYR A 844 -12.31 -20.41 0.14
CA TYR A 844 -13.02 -19.15 -0.12
C TYR A 844 -14.35 -19.08 0.66
N LEU A 845 -14.63 -17.90 1.20
CA LEU A 845 -15.93 -17.52 1.77
C LEU A 845 -16.62 -16.51 0.86
N GLN A 846 -17.94 -16.61 0.79
CA GLN A 846 -18.79 -15.64 0.09
C GLN A 846 -20.04 -15.33 0.92
N ASP A 847 -20.47 -14.07 0.91
CA ASP A 847 -21.75 -13.62 1.43
C ASP A 847 -22.57 -12.94 0.32
N GLY A 848 -23.66 -12.25 0.67
CA GLY A 848 -24.47 -11.50 -0.29
C GLY A 848 -23.82 -10.23 -0.86
N THR A 849 -22.57 -9.93 -0.50
CA THR A 849 -21.89 -8.66 -0.81
C THR A 849 -20.58 -8.86 -1.58
N ALA A 850 -19.75 -9.85 -1.21
CA ALA A 850 -18.49 -10.16 -1.88
C ALA A 850 -17.97 -11.56 -1.50
N GLY A 851 -16.85 -11.96 -2.11
CA GLY A 851 -16.08 -13.15 -1.74
C GLY A 851 -14.66 -12.80 -1.28
N ILE A 852 -14.04 -13.67 -0.48
CA ILE A 852 -12.69 -13.48 0.05
C ILE A 852 -11.98 -14.83 0.24
N TYR A 853 -10.67 -14.86 0.02
CA TYR A 853 -9.85 -16.03 0.34
C TYR A 853 -9.52 -16.07 1.84
N VAL A 854 -9.53 -17.25 2.45
CA VAL A 854 -9.16 -17.48 3.84
C VAL A 854 -7.88 -18.31 3.86
N TYR A 855 -6.79 -17.73 4.35
CA TYR A 855 -5.50 -18.40 4.49
C TYR A 855 -5.29 -18.89 5.92
N GLN A 856 -5.27 -20.21 6.09
CA GLN A 856 -5.09 -20.89 7.38
C GLN A 856 -4.51 -22.31 7.20
N THR A 857 -4.12 -22.96 8.30
CA THR A 857 -3.29 -24.18 8.31
C THR A 857 -3.79 -25.35 9.16
N GLU A 858 -4.86 -25.20 9.95
CA GLU A 858 -5.20 -26.16 11.03
C GLU A 858 -6.63 -26.71 11.03
N LEU A 859 -7.59 -26.01 10.42
CA LEU A 859 -9.01 -26.39 10.45
C LEU A 859 -9.49 -26.88 9.08
N ASP A 860 -10.48 -27.77 9.06
CA ASP A 860 -11.15 -28.22 7.84
C ASP A 860 -12.57 -27.63 7.80
N SER A 861 -12.88 -26.93 6.71
CA SER A 861 -14.24 -26.50 6.31
C SER A 861 -14.59 -27.10 4.95
N GLU A 862 -15.83 -27.60 4.82
CA GLU A 862 -16.41 -28.15 3.61
C GLU A 862 -17.25 -27.10 2.87
N ALA A 863 -17.37 -27.21 1.54
CA ALA A 863 -18.19 -26.31 0.75
C ALA A 863 -19.67 -26.43 1.14
N GLY A 864 -20.28 -25.31 1.55
CA GLY A 864 -21.61 -25.24 2.16
C GLY A 864 -21.60 -25.02 3.68
N ASP A 865 -20.45 -25.09 4.36
CA ASP A 865 -20.36 -24.66 5.76
C ASP A 865 -20.62 -23.15 5.89
N GLN A 866 -21.40 -22.75 6.89
CA GLN A 866 -21.50 -21.36 7.30
C GLN A 866 -20.46 -21.11 8.40
N VAL A 867 -19.49 -20.26 8.10
CA VAL A 867 -18.31 -20.01 8.95
C VAL A 867 -18.38 -18.60 9.49
N VAL A 868 -18.33 -18.46 10.82
CA VAL A 868 -17.97 -17.21 11.49
C VAL A 868 -16.47 -17.26 11.74
N LEU A 869 -15.75 -16.21 11.37
CA LEU A 869 -14.34 -16.11 11.71
C LEU A 869 -13.90 -14.68 12.02
N THR A 870 -12.84 -14.57 12.80
CA THR A 870 -12.12 -13.34 13.09
C THR A 870 -10.69 -13.48 12.56
N GLY A 871 -10.21 -12.49 11.80
CA GLY A 871 -8.88 -12.53 11.20
C GLY A 871 -8.48 -11.20 10.56
N SER A 872 -7.21 -11.05 10.17
CA SER A 872 -6.66 -9.82 9.60
C SER A 872 -6.74 -9.80 8.08
N LYS A 873 -7.27 -8.72 7.50
CA LYS A 873 -7.30 -8.54 6.03
C LYS A 873 -5.93 -8.22 5.47
N ASN A 874 -5.56 -8.89 4.38
CA ASN A 874 -4.26 -8.81 3.73
C ASN A 874 -4.40 -8.96 2.21
N VAL A 875 -3.31 -8.70 1.47
CA VAL A 875 -3.23 -8.96 0.02
C VAL A 875 -1.98 -9.78 -0.26
N PHE A 876 -2.11 -10.91 -0.96
CA PHE A 876 -0.99 -11.82 -1.26
C PHE A 876 -1.00 -12.25 -2.73
N ASN A 877 0.12 -12.03 -3.45
CA ASN A 877 0.18 -12.13 -4.92
C ASN A 877 -0.96 -11.38 -5.65
N GLY A 878 -1.43 -10.25 -5.09
CA GLY A 878 -2.55 -9.48 -5.64
C GLY A 878 -3.95 -10.00 -5.27
N GLU A 879 -4.07 -11.13 -4.56
CA GLU A 879 -5.36 -11.65 -4.07
C GLU A 879 -5.69 -11.12 -2.67
N VAL A 880 -6.89 -10.57 -2.48
CA VAL A 880 -7.42 -10.12 -1.18
C VAL A 880 -7.83 -11.33 -0.35
N GLN A 881 -7.25 -11.43 0.84
CA GLN A 881 -7.44 -12.57 1.75
C GLN A 881 -7.58 -12.14 3.21
N LEU A 882 -8.17 -13.00 4.03
CA LEU A 882 -8.02 -12.98 5.48
C LEU A 882 -6.94 -13.99 5.90
N SER A 883 -6.07 -13.61 6.82
CA SER A 883 -5.04 -14.46 7.44
C SER A 883 -4.92 -14.12 8.92
N ASN A 884 -4.04 -14.80 9.66
CA ASN A 884 -3.93 -14.67 11.13
C ASN A 884 -5.29 -14.90 11.82
N ILE A 885 -5.96 -15.98 11.45
CA ILE A 885 -7.31 -16.29 11.93
C ILE A 885 -7.25 -16.57 13.43
N SER A 886 -7.86 -15.68 14.22
CA SER A 886 -7.86 -15.69 15.69
C SER A 886 -9.05 -16.44 16.29
N GLU A 887 -10.14 -16.55 15.52
CA GLU A 887 -11.35 -17.29 15.85
C GLU A 887 -11.93 -17.89 14.56
N LEU A 888 -12.35 -19.15 14.56
CA LEU A 888 -13.08 -19.77 13.45
C LEU A 888 -14.05 -20.80 14.01
N GLU A 889 -15.33 -20.62 13.73
CA GLU A 889 -16.41 -21.55 14.10
C GLU A 889 -17.29 -21.85 12.88
N VAL A 890 -17.48 -23.13 12.57
CA VAL A 890 -18.54 -23.59 11.68
C VAL A 890 -19.85 -23.54 12.46
N VAL A 891 -20.59 -22.43 12.32
CA VAL A 891 -21.83 -22.16 13.05
C VAL A 891 -23.05 -22.85 12.44
N GLY A 892 -22.94 -23.34 11.21
CA GLY A 892 -24.04 -24.00 10.51
C GLY A 892 -23.65 -24.57 9.15
N ASN A 893 -24.67 -24.91 8.37
CA ASN A 893 -24.55 -25.31 6.97
C ASN A 893 -25.62 -24.54 6.19
N ASP A 894 -25.24 -24.01 5.04
CA ASP A 894 -26.05 -23.16 4.18
C ASP A 894 -25.94 -23.62 2.71
N THR A 895 -26.81 -23.12 1.85
CA THR A 895 -26.69 -23.37 0.41
C THR A 895 -25.53 -22.55 -0.16
N ILE A 896 -24.64 -23.21 -0.91
CA ILE A 896 -23.59 -22.52 -1.69
C ILE A 896 -24.28 -21.49 -2.60
N PRO A 897 -23.85 -20.21 -2.61
CA PRO A 897 -24.42 -19.19 -3.48
C PRO A 897 -24.42 -19.58 -4.96
N ASP A 898 -25.47 -19.20 -5.68
CA ASP A 898 -25.52 -19.33 -7.14
C ASP A 898 -24.39 -18.51 -7.80
N PRO A 899 -23.77 -19.01 -8.89
CA PRO A 899 -22.66 -18.33 -9.52
C PRO A 899 -23.09 -17.06 -10.26
N LEU A 900 -22.25 -16.02 -10.21
CA LEU A 900 -22.42 -14.83 -11.05
C LEU A 900 -22.13 -15.18 -12.52
N ILE A 901 -23.13 -15.12 -13.40
CA ILE A 901 -22.95 -15.34 -14.83
C ILE A 901 -22.27 -14.10 -15.46
N LEU A 902 -21.07 -14.26 -16.00
CA LEU A 902 -20.20 -13.19 -16.51
C LEU A 902 -19.56 -13.57 -17.87
N THR A 903 -19.15 -12.58 -18.65
CA THR A 903 -18.22 -12.77 -19.78
C THR A 903 -16.76 -12.63 -19.32
N PRO A 904 -15.76 -13.15 -20.06
CA PRO A 904 -14.35 -13.08 -19.65
C PRO A 904 -13.84 -11.67 -19.30
N ASN A 905 -14.30 -10.61 -20.01
CA ASN A 905 -13.91 -9.22 -19.70
C ASN A 905 -14.64 -8.61 -18.49
N GLN A 906 -15.68 -9.28 -17.95
CA GLN A 906 -16.38 -8.84 -16.74
C GLN A 906 -15.76 -9.40 -15.46
N LEU A 907 -14.91 -10.43 -15.53
CA LEU A 907 -14.11 -10.84 -14.37
C LEU A 907 -13.14 -9.72 -14.02
N SER A 908 -13.10 -9.35 -12.73
CA SER A 908 -12.33 -8.22 -12.22
C SER A 908 -12.18 -8.30 -10.70
N THR A 909 -11.38 -7.40 -10.12
CA THR A 909 -11.24 -7.23 -8.65
C THR A 909 -12.55 -6.95 -7.92
N ILE A 910 -13.64 -6.61 -8.63
CA ILE A 910 -14.99 -6.43 -8.06
C ILE A 910 -15.63 -7.77 -7.69
N ASN A 911 -15.42 -8.82 -8.50
CA ASN A 911 -16.00 -10.17 -8.28
C ASN A 911 -14.98 -11.20 -7.79
N GLU A 912 -13.77 -10.75 -7.45
CA GLU A 912 -12.74 -11.57 -6.85
C GLU A 912 -13.22 -12.28 -5.57
N GLY A 913 -12.82 -13.55 -5.41
CA GLY A 913 -13.24 -14.44 -4.35
C GLY A 913 -14.66 -14.99 -4.50
N MET A 914 -15.46 -14.48 -5.44
CA MET A 914 -16.83 -14.94 -5.68
C MET A 914 -16.87 -16.12 -6.65
N LEU A 915 -17.90 -16.94 -6.49
CA LEU A 915 -18.27 -17.96 -7.46
C LEU A 915 -18.87 -17.30 -8.71
N VAL A 916 -18.27 -17.60 -9.87
CA VAL A 916 -18.58 -17.04 -11.18
C VAL A 916 -18.82 -18.19 -12.17
N GLN A 917 -19.68 -17.97 -13.14
CA GLN A 917 -19.91 -18.86 -14.27
C GLN A 917 -19.68 -18.10 -15.58
N VAL A 918 -18.88 -18.68 -16.48
CA VAL A 918 -18.68 -18.16 -17.85
C VAL A 918 -19.22 -19.20 -18.84
N GLU A 919 -20.08 -18.75 -19.75
CA GLU A 919 -20.85 -19.60 -20.66
C GLU A 919 -20.39 -19.46 -22.11
N GLY A 920 -20.56 -20.53 -22.90
CA GLY A 920 -20.25 -20.52 -24.34
C GLY A 920 -18.78 -20.27 -24.69
N VAL A 921 -17.87 -20.43 -23.72
CA VAL A 921 -16.44 -20.19 -23.91
C VAL A 921 -15.78 -21.36 -24.63
N THR A 922 -14.92 -21.04 -25.60
CA THR A 922 -14.14 -22.02 -26.35
C THR A 922 -12.79 -22.25 -25.66
N ILE A 923 -12.42 -23.51 -25.43
CA ILE A 923 -11.13 -23.88 -24.84
C ILE A 923 -9.99 -23.62 -25.84
N THR A 924 -8.97 -22.88 -25.41
CA THR A 924 -7.77 -22.51 -26.18
C THR A 924 -6.51 -22.62 -25.32
N ASP A 925 -5.33 -22.84 -25.91
CA ASP A 925 -4.03 -22.93 -25.20
C ASP A 925 -3.99 -23.90 -23.98
N LEU A 926 -4.69 -25.05 -24.08
CA LEU A 926 -4.70 -26.09 -23.05
C LEU A 926 -3.31 -26.72 -22.89
N LYS A 927 -2.74 -26.64 -21.68
CA LYS A 927 -1.37 -27.09 -21.37
C LYS A 927 -1.21 -27.56 -19.92
N GLN A 928 -0.46 -28.64 -19.73
CA GLN A 928 -0.02 -29.10 -18.42
C GLN A 928 1.07 -28.18 -17.87
N VAL A 929 0.98 -27.80 -16.60
CA VAL A 929 1.88 -26.85 -15.93
C VAL A 929 2.89 -27.57 -15.02
N ASN A 930 2.56 -28.76 -14.49
CA ASN A 930 3.48 -29.56 -13.68
C ASN A 930 3.24 -31.08 -13.80
N GLU A 931 4.19 -31.88 -13.30
CA GLU A 931 4.13 -33.36 -13.31
C GLU A 931 3.02 -33.93 -12.41
N TYR A 932 2.40 -33.13 -11.54
CA TYR A 932 1.30 -33.55 -10.65
C TYR A 932 -0.08 -33.45 -11.33
N GLY A 933 -0.13 -32.97 -12.58
CA GLY A 933 -1.36 -32.88 -13.36
C GLY A 933 -2.12 -31.55 -13.20
N THR A 934 -1.53 -30.52 -12.57
CA THR A 934 -2.05 -29.14 -12.65
C THR A 934 -1.97 -28.65 -14.09
N PHE A 935 -2.99 -27.94 -14.56
CA PHE A 935 -3.03 -27.43 -15.93
C PHE A 935 -3.75 -26.09 -16.05
N GLU A 936 -3.54 -25.44 -17.20
CA GLU A 936 -4.12 -24.15 -17.54
C GLU A 936 -4.67 -24.19 -18.96
N PHE A 937 -5.70 -23.39 -19.22
CA PHE A 937 -6.21 -23.10 -20.55
C PHE A 937 -6.86 -21.71 -20.59
N ASN A 938 -6.98 -21.15 -21.77
CA ASN A 938 -7.67 -19.89 -22.03
C ASN A 938 -9.13 -20.16 -22.43
N ALA A 939 -10.08 -19.61 -21.68
CA ALA A 939 -11.50 -19.62 -22.01
C ALA A 939 -11.83 -18.37 -22.85
N THR A 940 -12.21 -18.58 -24.11
CA THR A 940 -12.37 -17.48 -25.08
C THR A 940 -13.79 -17.43 -25.69
N VAL A 941 -14.47 -16.28 -25.63
CA VAL A 941 -15.74 -16.03 -26.34
C VAL A 941 -15.75 -14.62 -26.90
N ASN A 942 -16.27 -14.42 -28.12
CA ASN A 942 -16.35 -13.11 -28.80
C ASN A 942 -15.03 -12.30 -28.94
N GLY A 943 -13.87 -12.92 -28.71
CA GLY A 943 -12.56 -12.26 -28.68
C GLY A 943 -12.12 -11.77 -27.29
N GLU A 944 -12.93 -12.01 -26.28
CA GLU A 944 -12.60 -11.86 -24.85
C GLU A 944 -11.99 -13.18 -24.35
N THR A 945 -10.97 -13.11 -23.50
CA THR A 945 -10.25 -14.29 -22.99
C THR A 945 -9.94 -14.14 -21.52
N VAL A 946 -10.17 -15.20 -20.73
CA VAL A 946 -9.69 -15.31 -19.34
C VAL A 946 -8.88 -16.60 -19.16
N LEU A 947 -7.85 -16.53 -18.31
CA LEU A 947 -7.05 -17.69 -17.92
C LEU A 947 -7.85 -18.57 -16.95
N VAL A 948 -7.97 -19.85 -17.24
CA VAL A 948 -8.55 -20.86 -16.35
C VAL A 948 -7.41 -21.69 -15.78
N ARG A 949 -7.27 -21.71 -14.46
CA ARG A 949 -6.20 -22.42 -13.75
C ARG A 949 -6.77 -23.56 -12.91
N VAL A 950 -6.45 -24.78 -13.30
CA VAL A 950 -7.00 -26.01 -12.72
C VAL A 950 -5.95 -26.71 -11.87
N ASP A 951 -6.17 -26.66 -10.56
CA ASP A 951 -5.27 -27.25 -9.56
C ASP A 951 -5.59 -28.73 -9.36
N ASN A 952 -4.57 -29.60 -9.36
CA ASN A 952 -4.76 -31.05 -9.25
C ASN A 952 -5.38 -31.50 -7.91
N ARG A 953 -5.35 -30.65 -6.88
CA ARG A 953 -5.99 -30.90 -5.59
C ARG A 953 -7.52 -30.83 -5.63
N THR A 954 -8.09 -30.17 -6.65
CA THR A 954 -9.55 -30.16 -6.91
C THR A 954 -10.08 -31.48 -7.45
N GLY A 955 -9.21 -32.45 -7.76
CA GLY A 955 -9.56 -33.73 -8.38
C GLY A 955 -9.66 -33.69 -9.90
N LEU A 956 -9.59 -32.52 -10.53
CA LEU A 956 -9.34 -32.38 -11.97
C LEU A 956 -7.84 -32.49 -12.25
N ILE A 957 -7.42 -33.44 -13.08
CA ILE A 957 -6.03 -33.59 -13.52
C ILE A 957 -5.94 -33.67 -15.05
N TYR A 958 -4.85 -33.15 -15.61
CA TYR A 958 -4.67 -32.99 -17.06
C TYR A 958 -4.92 -34.26 -17.88
N ASP A 959 -4.43 -35.42 -17.42
CA ASP A 959 -4.54 -36.69 -18.15
C ASP A 959 -5.98 -37.27 -18.15
N ASP A 960 -6.84 -36.83 -17.23
CA ASP A 960 -8.24 -37.27 -17.07
C ASP A 960 -9.24 -36.13 -17.37
N PHE A 961 -8.84 -35.06 -18.08
CA PHE A 961 -9.72 -33.96 -18.45
C PHE A 961 -10.52 -34.29 -19.72
N ASP A 962 -11.86 -34.25 -19.62
CA ASP A 962 -12.77 -34.74 -20.67
C ASP A 962 -12.90 -33.84 -21.93
N PHE A 963 -12.28 -32.65 -21.95
CA PHE A 963 -12.42 -31.66 -23.03
C PHE A 963 -11.10 -31.35 -23.75
N GLU A 964 -11.18 -31.10 -25.07
CA GLU A 964 -10.04 -30.76 -25.93
C GLU A 964 -10.06 -29.28 -26.38
N VAL A 965 -8.95 -28.82 -26.97
CA VAL A 965 -8.87 -27.46 -27.57
C VAL A 965 -9.86 -27.34 -28.73
N GLY A 966 -10.79 -26.39 -28.60
CA GLY A 966 -11.84 -26.13 -29.58
C GLY A 966 -13.25 -26.50 -29.11
N ASP A 967 -13.38 -27.22 -28.00
CA ASP A 967 -14.69 -27.51 -27.39
C ASP A 967 -15.29 -26.26 -26.74
N GLN A 968 -16.62 -26.17 -26.73
CA GLN A 968 -17.37 -25.11 -26.05
C GLN A 968 -17.92 -25.62 -24.71
N VAL A 969 -17.66 -24.87 -23.66
CA VAL A 969 -17.96 -25.26 -22.29
C VAL A 969 -18.58 -24.12 -21.50
N THR A 970 -19.37 -24.48 -20.49
CA THR A 970 -19.68 -23.61 -19.35
C THR A 970 -18.70 -23.94 -18.23
N ILE A 971 -18.08 -22.90 -17.67
CA ILE A 971 -17.09 -23.03 -16.61
C ILE A 971 -17.58 -22.28 -15.38
N THR A 972 -17.76 -23.00 -14.29
CA THR A 972 -18.05 -22.45 -12.97
C THR A 972 -16.76 -22.46 -12.15
N GLY A 973 -16.47 -21.41 -11.39
CA GLY A 973 -15.23 -21.35 -10.61
C GLY A 973 -15.11 -20.09 -9.79
N ILE A 974 -14.06 -20.00 -8.98
CA ILE A 974 -13.78 -18.79 -8.20
C ILE A 974 -13.01 -17.80 -9.07
N SER A 975 -13.52 -16.57 -9.20
CA SER A 975 -12.78 -15.45 -9.78
C SER A 975 -11.65 -15.07 -8.84
N SER A 976 -10.42 -15.00 -9.33
CA SER A 976 -9.20 -14.89 -8.51
C SER A 976 -8.17 -14.02 -9.20
N VAL A 977 -7.32 -13.34 -8.43
CA VAL A 977 -6.19 -12.58 -8.94
C VAL A 977 -4.90 -13.30 -8.59
N HIS A 978 -3.96 -13.41 -9.53
CA HIS A 978 -2.61 -13.89 -9.22
C HIS A 978 -1.57 -13.11 -10.02
N ARG A 979 -0.73 -12.34 -9.31
CA ARG A 979 0.27 -11.43 -9.89
C ARG A 979 -0.37 -10.55 -10.96
N ASP A 980 -1.42 -9.86 -10.54
CA ASP A 980 -2.25 -8.94 -11.34
C ASP A 980 -2.96 -9.57 -12.55
N THR A 981 -2.88 -10.90 -12.72
CA THR A 981 -3.61 -11.65 -13.72
C THR A 981 -4.94 -12.13 -13.14
N ILE A 982 -6.04 -11.70 -13.76
CA ILE A 982 -7.39 -12.21 -13.46
C ILE A 982 -7.51 -13.62 -14.05
N GLN A 983 -7.95 -14.56 -13.22
CA GLN A 983 -8.07 -15.98 -13.56
C GLN A 983 -9.34 -16.59 -12.95
N LEU A 984 -9.82 -17.68 -13.54
CA LEU A 984 -10.93 -18.48 -13.03
C LEU A 984 -10.40 -19.82 -12.51
N LYS A 985 -10.80 -20.22 -11.29
CA LYS A 985 -10.35 -21.44 -10.60
C LYS A 985 -11.54 -22.40 -10.40
N PRO A 986 -11.74 -23.40 -11.28
CA PRO A 986 -12.71 -24.47 -11.06
C PRO A 986 -12.44 -25.22 -9.75
N ARG A 987 -13.49 -25.68 -9.07
CA ARG A 987 -13.42 -26.31 -7.73
C ARG A 987 -13.42 -27.85 -7.78
N GLY A 988 -13.75 -28.44 -8.93
CA GLY A 988 -13.70 -29.89 -9.15
C GLY A 988 -14.37 -30.33 -10.45
N VAL A 989 -14.54 -31.65 -10.63
CA VAL A 989 -14.89 -32.26 -11.93
C VAL A 989 -16.22 -31.82 -12.57
N ASN A 990 -17.17 -31.28 -11.79
CA ASN A 990 -18.47 -30.84 -12.30
C ASN A 990 -18.49 -29.36 -12.70
N ASP A 991 -17.40 -28.63 -12.48
CA ASP A 991 -17.32 -27.18 -12.72
C ASP A 991 -16.91 -26.82 -14.16
N VAL A 992 -16.58 -27.81 -15.01
CA VAL A 992 -16.44 -27.65 -16.46
C VAL A 992 -17.41 -28.62 -17.13
N VAL A 993 -18.37 -28.11 -17.89
CA VAL A 993 -19.40 -28.91 -18.57
C VAL A 993 -19.55 -28.48 -20.02
N GLU A 994 -20.04 -29.36 -20.90
CA GLU A 994 -20.37 -29.02 -22.29
C GLU A 994 -21.41 -27.89 -22.33
N PHE A 995 -21.21 -26.88 -23.17
CA PHE A 995 -22.14 -25.75 -23.28
C PHE A 995 -23.38 -26.13 -24.09
N GLU A 996 -24.55 -26.10 -23.46
CA GLU A 996 -25.85 -26.08 -24.14
C GLU A 996 -26.39 -24.64 -24.18
N GLU A 997 -26.70 -24.12 -25.37
CA GLU A 997 -27.07 -22.72 -25.59
C GLU A 997 -28.54 -22.46 -25.20
N ASP A 998 -28.79 -22.09 -23.94
CA ASP A 998 -30.13 -21.68 -23.49
C ASP A 998 -30.54 -20.34 -24.14
N GLN A 999 -31.56 -20.42 -25.00
CA GLN A 999 -32.05 -19.29 -25.80
C GLN A 999 -32.92 -18.35 -24.95
N LEU A 1000 -32.34 -17.29 -24.37
CA LEU A 1000 -33.15 -16.19 -23.83
C LEU A 1000 -33.96 -15.51 -24.96
N GLU A 1001 -35.27 -15.42 -24.79
CA GLU A 1001 -36.18 -14.99 -25.85
C GLU A 1001 -36.58 -13.52 -25.69
N SER A 1002 -36.60 -12.77 -26.80
CA SER A 1002 -37.11 -11.38 -26.80
C SER A 1002 -38.64 -11.30 -26.66
N VAL A 1003 -39.33 -12.41 -26.91
CA VAL A 1003 -40.76 -12.59 -26.69
C VAL A 1003 -40.96 -14.00 -26.14
N VAL A 1004 -41.42 -14.13 -24.90
CA VAL A 1004 -41.75 -15.43 -24.27
C VAL A 1004 -43.26 -15.58 -24.20
N ASP A 1005 -43.79 -16.73 -24.63
CA ASP A 1005 -45.16 -17.12 -24.31
C ASP A 1005 -45.23 -17.64 -22.86
N ALA A 1006 -46.07 -16.99 -22.05
CA ALA A 1006 -46.19 -17.24 -20.62
C ALA A 1006 -46.88 -18.60 -20.34
N SER A 1007 -46.21 -19.45 -19.56
CA SER A 1007 -46.87 -20.62 -18.98
C SER A 1007 -47.81 -20.16 -17.86
N ILE A 1008 -49.12 -20.39 -18.05
CA ILE A 1008 -50.16 -19.98 -17.09
C ILE A 1008 -50.71 -21.14 -16.26
N LYS A 1009 -50.90 -20.90 -14.96
CA LYS A 1009 -51.75 -21.70 -14.08
C LYS A 1009 -53.06 -20.95 -13.80
N ILE A 1010 -54.16 -21.68 -13.84
CA ILE A 1010 -55.49 -21.15 -13.54
C ILE A 1010 -55.97 -21.73 -12.20
N ASP A 1011 -56.20 -20.86 -11.21
CA ASP A 1011 -56.89 -21.19 -9.95
C ASP A 1011 -58.22 -20.43 -9.86
N ARG A 1012 -59.32 -21.17 -10.04
CA ARG A 1012 -60.69 -20.64 -10.15
C ARG A 1012 -60.82 -19.61 -11.28
N ASN A 1013 -60.81 -18.33 -10.94
CA ASN A 1013 -60.93 -17.18 -11.86
C ASN A 1013 -59.63 -16.34 -11.91
N ARG A 1014 -58.53 -16.85 -11.34
CA ARG A 1014 -57.24 -16.15 -11.28
C ARG A 1014 -56.24 -16.85 -12.19
N ILE A 1015 -55.53 -16.04 -12.97
CA ILE A 1015 -54.49 -16.47 -13.90
C ILE A 1015 -53.16 -16.06 -13.26
N MET A 1016 -52.31 -17.04 -12.99
CA MET A 1016 -50.97 -16.86 -12.42
C MET A 1016 -49.94 -17.33 -13.45
N ILE A 1017 -48.74 -16.73 -13.43
CA ILE A 1017 -47.65 -17.07 -14.35
C ILE A 1017 -46.61 -17.94 -13.62
N GLU A 1018 -45.97 -18.85 -14.35
CA GLU A 1018 -44.81 -19.63 -13.88
C GLU A 1018 -43.50 -18.85 -13.99
N ASP A 1019 -42.63 -18.98 -12.99
CA ASP A 1019 -41.38 -18.21 -12.89
C ASP A 1019 -40.40 -18.47 -14.06
N ASP A 1020 -40.33 -19.71 -14.57
CA ASP A 1020 -39.59 -20.11 -15.80
C ASP A 1020 -39.85 -19.15 -16.98
N SER A 1021 -41.08 -18.66 -17.12
CA SER A 1021 -41.45 -17.81 -18.25
C SER A 1021 -40.89 -16.39 -18.12
N ILE A 1022 -40.50 -15.97 -16.92
CA ILE A 1022 -39.82 -14.70 -16.63
C ILE A 1022 -38.30 -14.89 -16.65
N GLU A 1023 -37.81 -16.06 -16.20
CA GLU A 1023 -36.40 -16.45 -16.28
C GLU A 1023 -35.91 -16.44 -17.74
N ARG A 1024 -36.65 -17.11 -18.65
CA ARG A 1024 -36.33 -17.18 -20.10
C ARG A 1024 -36.46 -15.84 -20.86
N LEU A 1025 -36.92 -14.77 -20.22
CA LEU A 1025 -37.18 -13.48 -20.86
C LEU A 1025 -35.95 -12.56 -20.87
N ALA A 1026 -35.56 -12.05 -22.03
CA ALA A 1026 -34.48 -11.06 -22.17
C ALA A 1026 -34.85 -9.65 -21.62
N GLU A 1027 -33.85 -8.81 -21.34
CA GLU A 1027 -34.09 -7.39 -20.98
C GLU A 1027 -34.76 -6.64 -22.15
N GLY A 1028 -35.78 -5.84 -21.84
CA GLY A 1028 -36.67 -5.20 -22.83
C GLY A 1028 -37.61 -6.17 -23.55
N GLY A 1029 -37.63 -7.44 -23.14
CA GLY A 1029 -38.46 -8.48 -23.72
C GLY A 1029 -39.95 -8.32 -23.44
N THR A 1030 -40.78 -9.03 -24.22
CA THR A 1030 -42.24 -9.08 -24.03
C THR A 1030 -42.69 -10.44 -23.51
N LEU A 1031 -43.38 -10.46 -22.37
CA LEU A 1031 -44.02 -11.65 -21.83
C LEU A 1031 -45.48 -11.71 -22.29
N THR A 1032 -45.81 -12.68 -23.13
CA THR A 1032 -47.12 -12.80 -23.79
C THR A 1032 -48.03 -13.74 -23.02
N ILE A 1033 -49.17 -13.24 -22.52
CA ILE A 1033 -50.22 -14.06 -21.91
C ILE A 1033 -51.34 -14.29 -22.92
N ASP A 1034 -51.38 -15.49 -23.50
CA ASP A 1034 -52.44 -15.88 -24.42
C ASP A 1034 -53.67 -16.43 -23.68
N LEU A 1035 -54.77 -15.67 -23.75
CA LEU A 1035 -56.08 -15.99 -23.16
C LEU A 1035 -57.16 -16.20 -24.22
N LYS A 1036 -56.83 -16.29 -25.52
CA LYS A 1036 -57.83 -16.36 -26.62
C LYS A 1036 -58.74 -17.58 -26.55
N ASP A 1037 -58.28 -18.69 -25.97
CA ASP A 1037 -59.06 -19.91 -25.76
C ASP A 1037 -59.98 -19.88 -24.52
N LEU A 1038 -59.89 -18.82 -23.69
CA LEU A 1038 -60.75 -18.61 -22.52
C LEU A 1038 -61.89 -17.64 -22.87
N ASP A 1039 -63.11 -18.17 -23.06
CA ASP A 1039 -64.34 -17.39 -23.31
C ASP A 1039 -64.94 -16.87 -21.99
N TRP A 1040 -64.19 -16.02 -21.28
CA TRP A 1040 -64.58 -15.44 -19.99
C TRP A 1040 -65.02 -13.98 -20.15
N THR A 1041 -65.97 -13.54 -19.31
CA THR A 1041 -66.36 -12.13 -19.23
C THR A 1041 -65.56 -11.34 -18.19
N HIS A 1042 -64.77 -12.01 -17.36
CA HIS A 1042 -63.93 -11.39 -16.33
C HIS A 1042 -62.61 -12.16 -16.23
N TYR A 1043 -61.50 -11.49 -16.52
CA TYR A 1043 -60.15 -12.03 -16.42
C TYR A 1043 -59.40 -11.31 -15.30
N ARG A 1044 -58.70 -12.05 -14.45
CA ARG A 1044 -57.82 -11.49 -13.42
C ARG A 1044 -56.46 -12.15 -13.46
N VAL A 1045 -55.46 -11.44 -13.96
CA VAL A 1045 -54.06 -11.86 -14.04
C VAL A 1045 -53.32 -11.31 -12.83
N GLU A 1046 -52.75 -12.18 -11.99
CA GLU A 1046 -51.93 -11.80 -10.84
C GLU A 1046 -50.45 -12.06 -11.11
N LEU A 1047 -49.58 -11.15 -10.66
CA LEU A 1047 -48.14 -11.38 -10.51
C LEU A 1047 -47.80 -11.42 -9.03
N THR A 1048 -46.83 -12.25 -8.63
CA THR A 1048 -46.22 -12.13 -7.30
C THR A 1048 -45.36 -10.86 -7.24
N THR A 1049 -45.01 -10.40 -6.03
CA THR A 1049 -44.09 -9.25 -5.88
C THR A 1049 -42.73 -9.55 -6.51
N GLU A 1050 -42.19 -10.76 -6.32
CA GLU A 1050 -40.92 -11.19 -6.94
C GLU A 1050 -40.99 -11.17 -8.48
N GLN A 1051 -42.09 -11.65 -9.06
CA GLN A 1051 -42.33 -11.60 -10.50
C GLN A 1051 -42.43 -10.16 -11.03
N LEU A 1052 -43.10 -9.27 -10.27
CA LEU A 1052 -43.19 -7.85 -10.63
C LEU A 1052 -41.81 -7.18 -10.56
N VAL A 1053 -41.04 -7.39 -9.49
CA VAL A 1053 -39.64 -6.90 -9.36
C VAL A 1053 -38.81 -7.34 -10.56
N ALA A 1054 -38.83 -8.64 -10.89
CA ALA A 1054 -38.06 -9.20 -12.00
C ALA A 1054 -38.44 -8.59 -13.35
N LEU A 1055 -39.73 -8.40 -13.62
CA LEU A 1055 -40.22 -7.79 -14.86
C LEU A 1055 -39.94 -6.28 -14.95
N VAL A 1056 -40.02 -5.55 -13.84
CA VAL A 1056 -39.65 -4.12 -13.77
C VAL A 1056 -38.14 -3.95 -13.99
N ALA A 1057 -37.31 -4.74 -13.30
CA ALA A 1057 -35.85 -4.72 -13.45
C ALA A 1057 -35.40 -5.06 -14.88
N LYS A 1058 -36.03 -6.06 -15.51
CA LYS A 1058 -35.83 -6.41 -16.94
C LYS A 1058 -36.40 -5.36 -17.90
N LYS A 1059 -37.06 -4.28 -17.44
CA LYS A 1059 -37.78 -3.28 -18.25
C LYS A 1059 -38.75 -3.93 -19.26
N ALA A 1060 -39.37 -5.03 -18.84
CA ALA A 1060 -40.19 -5.87 -19.71
C ALA A 1060 -41.57 -5.24 -20.01
N SER A 1061 -42.23 -5.75 -21.04
CA SER A 1061 -43.64 -5.48 -21.32
C SER A 1061 -44.49 -6.73 -21.14
N LEU A 1062 -45.66 -6.59 -20.53
CA LEU A 1062 -46.65 -7.67 -20.42
C LEU A 1062 -47.68 -7.51 -21.54
N ASP A 1063 -47.80 -8.50 -22.44
CA ASP A 1063 -48.73 -8.49 -23.57
C ASP A 1063 -49.87 -9.48 -23.34
N VAL A 1064 -51.01 -9.00 -22.87
CA VAL A 1064 -52.17 -9.84 -22.50
C VAL A 1064 -53.16 -9.87 -23.66
N ILE A 1065 -53.36 -11.05 -24.24
CA ILE A 1065 -54.14 -11.25 -25.48
C ILE A 1065 -55.40 -12.08 -25.19
N ALA A 1066 -56.56 -11.44 -25.13
CA ALA A 1066 -57.87 -12.11 -25.10
C ALA A 1066 -58.47 -12.25 -26.51
N SER A 1067 -59.66 -12.84 -26.61
CA SER A 1067 -60.31 -13.18 -27.89
C SER A 1067 -60.54 -12.00 -28.85
N ASP A 1068 -60.75 -10.80 -28.32
CA ASP A 1068 -61.05 -9.58 -29.08
C ASP A 1068 -60.40 -8.29 -28.54
N ILE A 1069 -59.52 -8.39 -27.55
CA ILE A 1069 -58.69 -7.29 -27.03
C ILE A 1069 -57.26 -7.77 -26.73
N GLN A 1070 -56.28 -6.91 -27.00
CA GLN A 1070 -54.88 -7.10 -26.63
C GLN A 1070 -54.36 -5.85 -25.92
N LEU A 1071 -53.64 -6.06 -24.81
CA LEU A 1071 -53.07 -5.03 -23.95
C LEU A 1071 -51.56 -5.23 -23.82
N ASN A 1072 -50.75 -4.33 -24.36
CA ASN A 1072 -49.31 -4.32 -24.10
C ASN A 1072 -48.99 -3.24 -23.06
N ILE A 1073 -48.57 -3.68 -21.88
CA ILE A 1073 -48.37 -2.89 -20.66
C ILE A 1073 -46.86 -2.86 -20.36
N PRO A 1074 -46.17 -1.71 -20.50
CA PRO A 1074 -44.79 -1.56 -20.04
C PRO A 1074 -44.74 -1.65 -18.51
N MET A 1075 -43.92 -2.57 -17.97
CA MET A 1075 -43.86 -2.82 -16.53
C MET A 1075 -43.18 -1.69 -15.74
N ILE A 1076 -42.39 -0.84 -16.41
CA ILE A 1076 -41.77 0.36 -15.83
C ILE A 1076 -42.76 1.36 -15.21
N ASN A 1077 -44.06 1.24 -15.52
CA ASN A 1077 -45.13 2.04 -14.89
C ASN A 1077 -45.45 1.64 -13.44
N PHE A 1078 -44.91 0.53 -12.92
CA PHE A 1078 -45.23 -0.01 -11.60
C PHE A 1078 -44.00 -0.02 -10.69
N ALA A 1079 -44.22 0.22 -9.40
CA ALA A 1079 -43.15 0.20 -8.42
C ALA A 1079 -42.88 -1.25 -7.97
N GLU A 1080 -41.61 -1.63 -7.91
CA GLU A 1080 -41.11 -2.98 -7.62
C GLU A 1080 -41.75 -3.62 -6.35
N ASN A 1081 -42.05 -2.82 -5.33
CA ASN A 1081 -42.63 -3.28 -4.06
C ASN A 1081 -44.16 -3.13 -3.96
N THR A 1082 -44.87 -3.15 -5.10
CA THR A 1082 -46.35 -3.17 -5.13
C THR A 1082 -46.89 -4.55 -5.43
N SER A 1083 -48.19 -4.74 -5.22
CA SER A 1083 -48.91 -5.90 -5.74
C SER A 1083 -49.53 -5.56 -7.09
N PHE A 1084 -49.66 -6.55 -7.97
CA PHE A 1084 -50.21 -6.35 -9.31
C PHE A 1084 -51.27 -7.40 -9.60
N ALA A 1085 -52.51 -6.94 -9.83
CA ALA A 1085 -53.52 -7.71 -10.52
C ALA A 1085 -54.17 -6.90 -11.63
N LEU A 1086 -54.00 -7.33 -12.88
CA LEU A 1086 -54.74 -6.79 -14.03
C LEU A 1086 -56.12 -7.43 -14.07
N VAL A 1087 -57.17 -6.61 -14.02
CA VAL A 1087 -58.56 -7.00 -14.16
C VAL A 1087 -59.12 -6.48 -15.47
N MET A 1088 -59.66 -7.37 -16.30
CA MET A 1088 -60.33 -7.05 -17.55
C MET A 1088 -61.76 -7.59 -17.50
N GLU A 1089 -62.75 -6.71 -17.51
CA GLU A 1089 -64.17 -7.09 -17.51
C GLU A 1089 -64.85 -6.69 -18.83
N LYS A 1090 -65.44 -7.68 -19.50
CA LYS A 1090 -66.12 -7.53 -20.78
C LYS A 1090 -67.59 -7.18 -20.55
N ILE A 1091 -67.97 -5.95 -20.87
CA ILE A 1091 -69.34 -5.46 -20.75
C ILE A 1091 -70.07 -5.67 -22.09
N THR A 1092 -71.24 -6.30 -22.05
CA THR A 1092 -72.05 -6.60 -23.24
C THR A 1092 -72.96 -5.44 -23.66
N ASP A 1093 -73.17 -5.29 -24.97
CA ASP A 1093 -74.24 -4.53 -25.62
C ASP A 1093 -74.34 -3.02 -25.33
N ILE A 1094 -73.28 -2.25 -25.61
CA ILE A 1094 -73.41 -0.81 -25.87
C ILE A 1094 -73.81 -0.57 -27.34
N GLU A 1095 -74.93 0.13 -27.56
CA GLU A 1095 -75.53 0.29 -28.89
C GLU A 1095 -74.58 0.98 -29.89
N ASN A 1096 -74.49 0.43 -31.11
CA ASN A 1096 -73.62 0.87 -32.21
C ASN A 1096 -72.11 0.66 -32.01
N SER A 1097 -71.66 0.06 -30.91
CA SER A 1097 -70.25 -0.33 -30.76
C SER A 1097 -69.82 -1.32 -31.84
N ILE A 1098 -68.61 -1.16 -32.40
CA ILE A 1098 -68.06 -2.09 -33.42
C ILE A 1098 -66.98 -3.04 -32.90
N SER A 1099 -66.66 -2.95 -31.61
CA SER A 1099 -65.89 -3.94 -30.84
C SER A 1099 -66.66 -4.32 -29.58
N SER A 1100 -66.15 -5.30 -28.84
CA SER A 1100 -66.53 -5.48 -27.44
C SER A 1100 -66.14 -4.25 -26.60
N VAL A 1101 -66.82 -4.09 -25.47
CA VAL A 1101 -66.54 -3.04 -24.49
C VAL A 1101 -65.80 -3.67 -23.31
N TYR A 1102 -64.69 -3.07 -22.89
CA TYR A 1102 -63.90 -3.59 -21.77
C TYR A 1102 -63.69 -2.51 -20.71
N GLN A 1103 -64.00 -2.84 -19.47
CA GLN A 1103 -63.53 -2.12 -18.31
C GLN A 1103 -62.18 -2.69 -17.89
N LEU A 1104 -61.16 -1.85 -17.86
CA LEU A 1104 -59.80 -2.20 -17.49
C LEU A 1104 -59.45 -1.55 -16.16
N THR A 1105 -58.82 -2.29 -15.25
CA THR A 1105 -58.30 -1.78 -13.98
C THR A 1105 -57.07 -2.57 -13.57
N ILE A 1106 -56.14 -1.93 -12.84
CA ILE A 1106 -55.05 -2.63 -12.15
C ILE A 1106 -55.26 -2.44 -10.65
N GLU A 1107 -55.19 -3.51 -9.88
CA GLU A 1107 -55.29 -3.51 -8.42
C GLU A 1107 -53.89 -3.63 -7.81
N ASP A 1108 -53.54 -2.69 -6.94
CA ASP A 1108 -52.46 -2.80 -5.95
C ASP A 1108 -53.08 -2.92 -4.57
N GLY A 1109 -53.33 -4.17 -4.17
CA GLY A 1109 -53.94 -4.54 -2.90
C GLY A 1109 -55.36 -3.97 -2.76
N ASN A 1110 -55.50 -2.91 -1.96
CA ASN A 1110 -56.76 -2.19 -1.76
C ASN A 1110 -56.85 -0.89 -2.57
N ARG A 1111 -55.94 -0.65 -3.53
CA ARG A 1111 -55.86 0.56 -4.35
C ARG A 1111 -56.07 0.20 -5.81
N ILE A 1112 -56.83 1.01 -6.54
CA ILE A 1112 -56.96 0.88 -7.99
C ILE A 1112 -55.98 1.86 -8.64
N ILE A 1113 -55.10 1.35 -9.50
CA ILE A 1113 -54.24 2.12 -10.38
C ILE A 1113 -54.96 2.25 -11.72
N SER A 1114 -55.26 3.50 -12.10
CA SER A 1114 -55.97 3.82 -13.34
C SER A 1114 -55.30 4.93 -14.16
N SER A 1115 -54.07 5.34 -13.82
CA SER A 1115 -53.30 6.36 -14.54
C SER A 1115 -51.80 6.02 -14.51
N PHE A 1116 -51.11 6.25 -15.62
CA PHE A 1116 -49.73 5.82 -15.87
C PHE A 1116 -48.90 7.03 -16.34
N GLU A 1117 -47.80 7.34 -15.65
CA GLU A 1117 -47.05 8.59 -15.86
C GLU A 1117 -45.80 8.44 -16.75
N GLU A 1118 -45.23 7.23 -16.87
CA GLU A 1118 -43.95 6.99 -17.57
C GLU A 1118 -44.16 6.60 -19.04
N GLU A 1119 -44.80 5.46 -19.31
CA GLU A 1119 -45.06 4.98 -20.67
C GLU A 1119 -46.53 4.57 -20.89
N GLY A 1120 -47.14 5.04 -21.98
CA GLY A 1120 -48.54 4.74 -22.29
C GLY A 1120 -48.77 3.28 -22.69
N ILE A 1121 -49.85 2.70 -22.18
CA ILE A 1121 -50.28 1.33 -22.49
C ILE A 1121 -50.88 1.26 -23.89
N THR A 1122 -50.48 0.26 -24.67
CA THR A 1122 -51.03 0.04 -26.03
C THR A 1122 -52.28 -0.84 -25.96
N LEU A 1123 -53.41 -0.30 -26.40
CA LEU A 1123 -54.69 -0.98 -26.52
C LEU A 1123 -54.93 -1.38 -27.99
N SER A 1124 -55.25 -2.65 -28.25
CA SER A 1124 -55.67 -3.13 -29.58
C SER A 1124 -56.99 -3.90 -29.51
N PHE A 1125 -58.03 -3.39 -30.16
CA PHE A 1125 -59.36 -4.02 -30.20
C PHE A 1125 -59.62 -4.67 -31.56
N ALA A 1126 -60.10 -5.91 -31.58
CA ALA A 1126 -60.63 -6.53 -32.79
C ALA A 1126 -61.99 -5.91 -33.17
N VAL A 1127 -62.22 -5.69 -34.46
CA VAL A 1127 -63.50 -5.13 -34.97
C VAL A 1127 -64.10 -6.01 -36.08
N ASP A 1128 -65.44 -6.17 -36.12
CA ASP A 1128 -66.06 -6.90 -37.24
C ASP A 1128 -65.95 -6.07 -38.53
N THR A 1129 -64.98 -6.46 -39.36
CA THR A 1129 -64.71 -5.89 -40.67
C THR A 1129 -65.91 -5.78 -41.62
N LYS A 1130 -67.03 -6.48 -41.35
CA LYS A 1130 -68.28 -6.36 -42.11
C LYS A 1130 -69.05 -5.07 -41.80
N GLU A 1131 -68.87 -4.47 -40.63
CA GLU A 1131 -69.58 -3.25 -40.19
C GLU A 1131 -68.74 -1.98 -40.42
N VAL A 1132 -67.49 -2.15 -40.88
CA VAL A 1132 -66.55 -1.07 -41.17
C VAL A 1132 -66.85 -0.42 -42.52
N ASN A 1133 -67.56 0.72 -42.48
CA ASN A 1133 -67.85 1.53 -43.66
C ASN A 1133 -66.62 2.30 -44.19
N ASN A 1134 -65.77 2.81 -43.30
CA ASN A 1134 -64.51 3.49 -43.65
C ASN A 1134 -63.43 3.22 -42.58
N GLN A 1135 -62.32 2.62 -42.99
CA GLN A 1135 -61.24 2.22 -42.09
C GLN A 1135 -60.50 3.40 -41.45
N GLY A 1136 -60.52 4.60 -42.07
CA GLY A 1136 -59.91 5.80 -41.51
C GLY A 1136 -60.63 6.36 -40.28
N ASP A 1137 -61.93 6.10 -40.18
CA ASP A 1137 -62.85 6.72 -39.22
C ASP A 1137 -63.03 5.88 -37.95
N LEU A 1138 -62.36 4.73 -37.86
CA LEU A 1138 -62.40 3.89 -36.67
C LEU A 1138 -61.47 4.42 -35.59
N LYS A 1139 -61.98 4.59 -34.37
CA LYS A 1139 -61.24 5.11 -33.21
C LYS A 1139 -61.67 4.40 -31.92
N ILE A 1140 -60.72 4.23 -31.01
CA ILE A 1140 -60.95 3.86 -29.62
C ILE A 1140 -61.41 5.12 -28.87
N PHE A 1141 -62.45 4.94 -28.07
CA PHE A 1141 -63.00 5.92 -27.15
C PHE A 1141 -62.96 5.35 -25.72
N TYR A 1142 -62.89 6.24 -24.74
CA TYR A 1142 -62.98 5.90 -23.32
C TYR A 1142 -64.12 6.67 -22.66
N LEU A 1143 -64.72 6.11 -21.61
CA LEU A 1143 -65.70 6.82 -20.78
C LEU A 1143 -64.97 7.63 -19.70
N ASN A 1144 -65.27 8.93 -19.58
CA ASN A 1144 -64.68 9.78 -18.54
C ASN A 1144 -65.52 9.83 -17.26
N ASP A 1145 -64.99 10.48 -16.21
CA ASP A 1145 -65.64 10.66 -14.89
C ASP A 1145 -67.04 11.33 -14.92
N ASN A 1146 -67.46 11.92 -16.05
CA ASN A 1146 -68.78 12.54 -16.22
C ASN A 1146 -69.78 11.67 -17.01
N SER A 1147 -69.41 10.40 -17.30
CA SER A 1147 -70.16 9.50 -18.20
C SER A 1147 -70.24 9.99 -19.66
N ASP A 1148 -69.25 10.77 -20.10
CA ASP A 1148 -69.08 11.21 -21.48
C ASP A 1148 -67.99 10.41 -22.19
N TRP A 1149 -68.27 9.91 -23.39
CA TRP A 1149 -67.25 9.26 -24.22
C TRP A 1149 -66.29 10.27 -24.82
N GLN A 1150 -64.99 9.98 -24.77
CA GLN A 1150 -63.89 10.84 -25.20
C GLN A 1150 -62.95 10.08 -26.14
N LEU A 1151 -62.40 10.77 -27.14
CA LEU A 1151 -61.53 10.18 -28.15
C LEU A 1151 -60.13 9.88 -27.58
N VAL A 1152 -59.70 8.61 -27.58
CA VAL A 1152 -58.28 8.23 -27.38
C VAL A 1152 -57.52 8.42 -28.70
N GLY A 1153 -58.14 8.02 -29.81
CA GLY A 1153 -57.53 8.00 -31.13
C GLY A 1153 -57.64 6.61 -31.75
N GLY A 1154 -56.74 6.26 -32.67
CA GLY A 1154 -56.69 4.89 -33.19
C GLY A 1154 -56.27 4.79 -34.65
N LYS A 1155 -55.50 3.74 -34.95
CA LYS A 1155 -55.10 3.33 -36.30
C LYS A 1155 -55.66 1.95 -36.57
N TYR A 1156 -56.48 1.81 -37.62
CA TYR A 1156 -56.93 0.50 -38.08
C TYR A 1156 -55.83 -0.21 -38.89
N SER A 1157 -55.55 -1.46 -38.55
CA SER A 1157 -54.67 -2.35 -39.29
C SER A 1157 -55.07 -3.80 -39.08
N LEU A 1158 -55.08 -4.61 -40.14
CA LEU A 1158 -55.25 -6.08 -40.10
C LEU A 1158 -56.48 -6.62 -39.30
N GLY A 1159 -57.55 -5.83 -39.17
CA GLY A 1159 -58.76 -6.21 -38.41
C GLY A 1159 -58.81 -5.68 -36.98
N TYR A 1160 -57.76 -4.99 -36.54
CA TYR A 1160 -57.66 -4.37 -35.22
C TYR A 1160 -57.63 -2.84 -35.33
N VAL A 1161 -58.06 -2.15 -34.28
CA VAL A 1161 -57.83 -0.71 -34.07
C VAL A 1161 -56.92 -0.56 -32.85
N THR A 1162 -55.78 0.09 -33.05
CA THR A 1162 -54.74 0.25 -32.01
C THR A 1162 -54.56 1.72 -31.63
N ALA A 1163 -54.52 2.00 -30.33
CA ALA A 1163 -54.20 3.30 -29.75
C ALA A 1163 -53.30 3.14 -28.51
N ILE A 1164 -52.76 4.25 -28.00
CA ILE A 1164 -52.00 4.30 -26.75
C ILE A 1164 -52.80 5.15 -25.75
N THR A 1165 -52.91 4.69 -24.50
CA THR A 1165 -53.59 5.37 -23.39
C THR A 1165 -52.64 5.59 -22.22
N ASP A 1166 -52.82 6.68 -21.49
CA ASP A 1166 -52.13 7.01 -20.23
C ASP A 1166 -52.98 6.69 -18.99
N HIS A 1167 -54.15 6.07 -19.18
CA HIS A 1167 -55.08 5.73 -18.10
C HIS A 1167 -55.93 4.50 -18.46
N PHE A 1168 -56.57 3.91 -17.46
CA PHE A 1168 -57.51 2.81 -17.58
C PHE A 1168 -58.93 3.25 -17.16
N SER A 1169 -59.92 2.80 -17.93
CA SER A 1169 -61.36 3.10 -17.79
C SER A 1169 -62.16 2.06 -18.60
N LEU A 1170 -63.42 2.36 -18.90
CA LEU A 1170 -64.23 1.66 -19.90
C LEU A 1170 -63.85 2.11 -21.32
N PHE A 1171 -63.49 1.17 -22.19
CA PHE A 1171 -63.05 1.43 -23.57
C PHE A 1171 -63.88 0.67 -24.61
N THR A 1172 -64.05 1.27 -25.80
CA THR A 1172 -64.57 0.57 -26.98
C THR A 1172 -64.21 1.28 -28.29
N VAL A 1173 -64.54 0.67 -29.45
CA VAL A 1173 -64.30 1.24 -30.78
C VAL A 1173 -65.61 1.67 -31.45
N TRP A 1174 -65.61 2.87 -32.03
CA TRP A 1174 -66.67 3.37 -32.91
C TRP A 1174 -66.15 3.82 -34.29
N ASN A 1175 -67.10 4.00 -35.21
CA ASN A 1175 -66.92 4.38 -36.60
C ASN A 1175 -67.51 5.79 -36.86
N GLN A 1176 -66.95 6.83 -36.22
CA GLN A 1176 -67.31 8.26 -36.45
C GLN A 1176 -66.40 9.24 -35.66
N ASN A 1177 -66.51 10.54 -35.96
CA ASN A 1177 -65.93 11.64 -35.16
C ASN A 1177 -66.88 12.07 -34.03
N GLU A 1178 -66.35 12.70 -32.98
CA GLU A 1178 -66.99 12.98 -31.66
C GLU A 1178 -68.41 13.58 -31.62
N GLU A 1179 -68.95 14.19 -32.68
CA GLU A 1179 -70.18 15.01 -32.60
C GLU A 1179 -71.51 14.21 -32.48
N ASP A 1180 -71.50 12.87 -32.58
CA ASP A 1180 -72.71 12.00 -32.57
C ASP A 1180 -72.63 10.83 -31.54
N LEU A 1181 -71.81 10.92 -30.49
CA LEU A 1181 -71.68 9.87 -29.45
C LEU A 1181 -72.84 9.86 -28.43
N PRO A 1182 -73.30 8.69 -27.93
CA PRO A 1182 -74.36 8.60 -26.93
C PRO A 1182 -73.86 8.93 -25.51
N HIS A 1183 -74.68 9.62 -24.70
CA HIS A 1183 -74.49 9.69 -23.23
C HIS A 1183 -75.11 8.46 -22.56
N VAL A 1184 -74.49 7.97 -21.48
CA VAL A 1184 -74.98 6.81 -20.72
C VAL A 1184 -75.74 7.27 -19.46
N GLU A 1185 -77.01 6.87 -19.32
CA GLU A 1185 -77.77 6.96 -18.06
C GLU A 1185 -77.71 5.59 -17.33
N GLU A 1186 -77.52 5.58 -16.02
CA GLU A 1186 -77.43 4.36 -15.19
C GLU A 1186 -78.82 3.71 -14.99
N GLU A 1187 -78.95 2.39 -15.18
CA GLU A 1187 -80.14 1.62 -14.75
C GLU A 1187 -79.79 0.32 -13.99
N GLU A 1188 -80.62 0.01 -12.99
CA GLU A 1188 -80.52 -1.13 -12.06
C GLU A 1188 -80.88 -2.48 -12.73
N THR A 1189 -80.31 -3.60 -12.26
CA THR A 1189 -80.84 -4.94 -12.55
C THR A 1189 -81.22 -5.73 -11.28
N ASN A 1190 -82.33 -6.46 -11.38
CA ASN A 1190 -82.92 -7.26 -10.31
C ASN A 1190 -82.55 -8.75 -10.45
N ASN A 1191 -82.60 -9.47 -9.34
CA ASN A 1191 -82.43 -10.93 -9.24
C ASN A 1191 -83.51 -11.73 -10.01
N ASP A 1192 -83.20 -12.97 -10.43
CA ASP A 1192 -83.64 -14.20 -9.73
C ASP A 1192 -83.46 -15.51 -10.57
N ASP A 1193 -83.21 -16.60 -9.85
CA ASP A 1193 -83.57 -18.02 -10.07
C ASP A 1193 -82.93 -18.93 -11.17
N ASP A 1194 -82.05 -19.79 -10.65
CA ASP A 1194 -82.15 -21.27 -10.59
C ASP A 1194 -81.79 -22.23 -11.76
N GLN A 1195 -80.91 -23.18 -11.39
CA GLN A 1195 -80.72 -24.50 -12.00
C GLN A 1195 -81.45 -25.59 -11.19
N GLU A 1196 -81.86 -26.71 -11.81
CA GLU A 1196 -82.04 -27.97 -11.05
C GLU A 1196 -81.96 -29.26 -11.92
N SER A 1197 -81.13 -30.23 -11.52
CA SER A 1197 -81.42 -31.69 -11.38
C SER A 1197 -80.10 -32.47 -11.15
N LEU A 1198 -79.79 -32.98 -9.94
CA LEU A 1198 -80.19 -34.30 -9.35
C LEU A 1198 -79.49 -35.52 -10.03
N THR A 1199 -78.93 -36.53 -9.33
CA THR A 1199 -79.48 -37.34 -8.20
C THR A 1199 -78.41 -38.06 -7.32
N ASP A 1200 -78.74 -38.32 -6.04
CA ASP A 1200 -78.46 -39.49 -5.14
C ASP A 1200 -77.00 -40.03 -4.93
N ASP A 1201 -76.57 -40.67 -3.82
CA ASP A 1201 -77.30 -41.32 -2.70
C ASP A 1201 -76.47 -41.48 -1.36
N ASP A 1202 -77.22 -41.63 -0.25
CA ASP A 1202 -77.03 -42.23 1.11
C ASP A 1202 -75.83 -42.04 2.11
N SER A 1203 -76.23 -41.74 3.35
CA SER A 1203 -75.75 -42.23 4.68
C SER A 1203 -74.58 -41.59 5.49
N GLY A 1204 -74.95 -40.64 6.37
CA GLY A 1204 -74.93 -40.87 7.85
C GLY A 1204 -73.78 -40.33 8.74
N GLY A 1205 -74.09 -39.63 9.85
CA GLY A 1205 -73.12 -39.60 10.98
C GLY A 1205 -73.09 -38.57 12.12
N ASN A 1206 -74.08 -37.70 12.36
CA ASN A 1206 -74.41 -37.05 13.67
C ASN A 1206 -73.32 -36.33 14.57
N GLN A 1207 -73.72 -35.15 15.09
CA GLN A 1207 -73.14 -34.30 16.16
C GLN A 1207 -71.93 -33.40 15.82
N GLN A 1208 -71.78 -32.16 16.32
CA GLN A 1208 -72.61 -31.09 16.92
C GLN A 1208 -71.62 -30.02 17.44
N VAL A 1209 -72.03 -28.73 17.50
CA VAL A 1209 -71.34 -27.56 18.15
C VAL A 1209 -70.19 -26.96 17.33
N ASP A 1210 -70.10 -25.66 16.99
CA ASP A 1210 -71.00 -24.45 16.93
C ASP A 1210 -70.46 -23.61 15.70
N GLU A 1211 -71.16 -22.69 15.00
CA GLU A 1211 -71.80 -21.39 15.34
C GLU A 1211 -70.81 -20.23 15.73
N PRO A 1212 -71.06 -18.94 15.36
CA PRO A 1212 -71.18 -18.41 13.98
C PRO A 1212 -70.53 -17.01 13.74
N GLU A 1213 -70.69 -16.49 12.51
CA GLU A 1213 -70.97 -15.09 12.10
C GLU A 1213 -70.25 -13.88 12.76
N GLU A 1214 -69.65 -13.03 11.90
CA GLU A 1214 -70.15 -11.65 11.77
C GLU A 1214 -69.95 -11.12 10.34
N SER A 1215 -71.02 -10.59 9.75
CA SER A 1215 -71.06 -9.93 8.45
C SER A 1215 -71.54 -8.49 8.63
N GLU A 1216 -70.82 -7.50 8.12
CA GLU A 1216 -71.40 -6.18 7.85
C GLU A 1216 -71.31 -5.87 6.35
N ASP A 1217 -72.49 -5.66 5.75
CA ASP A 1217 -72.64 -5.11 4.41
C ASP A 1217 -71.96 -3.74 4.30
N ILE A 1218 -71.16 -3.54 3.24
CA ILE A 1218 -70.92 -2.20 2.70
C ILE A 1218 -71.35 -2.18 1.24
N SER A 1219 -72.39 -1.41 0.96
CA SER A 1219 -72.98 -1.19 -0.35
C SER A 1219 -71.99 -0.68 -1.38
N ILE A 1220 -72.07 -1.20 -2.61
CA ILE A 1220 -71.40 -0.67 -3.80
C ILE A 1220 -72.00 0.71 -4.14
N THR A 1221 -71.42 1.77 -3.58
CA THR A 1221 -71.68 3.18 -3.95
C THR A 1221 -70.43 4.04 -3.69
N GLN A 1222 -69.38 3.85 -4.49
CA GLN A 1222 -68.29 4.83 -4.56
C GLN A 1222 -67.99 5.20 -6.02
N THR A 1223 -68.04 6.50 -6.26
CA THR A 1223 -67.73 7.19 -7.51
C THR A 1223 -66.33 6.90 -8.01
N LEU A 1224 -66.14 6.91 -9.34
CA LEU A 1224 -64.82 6.93 -9.98
C LEU A 1224 -63.84 7.92 -9.28
N PRO A 1225 -62.58 7.54 -9.07
CA PRO A 1225 -61.62 8.36 -8.33
C PRO A 1225 -61.24 9.60 -9.13
N ARG A 1226 -61.46 10.78 -8.52
CA ARG A 1226 -61.17 12.09 -9.14
C ARG A 1226 -59.73 12.19 -9.65
N THR A 1227 -59.58 12.37 -10.97
CA THR A 1227 -58.32 12.76 -11.60
C THR A 1227 -57.93 14.21 -11.21
N ALA A 1228 -57.07 14.33 -10.19
CA ALA A 1228 -56.71 15.62 -9.59
C ALA A 1228 -55.55 16.32 -10.35
N THR A 1229 -55.87 17.14 -11.35
CA THR A 1229 -54.87 18.02 -11.98
C THR A 1229 -54.32 19.02 -10.94
N SER A 1230 -53.02 19.00 -10.66
CA SER A 1230 -52.41 20.00 -9.76
C SER A 1230 -51.12 20.62 -10.31
N THR A 1231 -51.10 21.95 -10.29
CA THR A 1231 -50.15 22.81 -11.03
C THR A 1231 -48.85 23.06 -10.24
N TYR A 1232 -48.32 22.02 -9.57
CA TYR A 1232 -47.26 22.18 -8.56
C TYR A 1232 -45.82 22.08 -9.10
N ASN A 1233 -45.55 21.17 -10.05
CA ASN A 1233 -44.17 20.89 -10.51
C ASN A 1233 -43.56 22.05 -11.32
N TRP A 1234 -44.36 22.83 -12.05
CA TRP A 1234 -43.87 24.01 -12.79
C TRP A 1234 -43.48 25.20 -11.90
N LEU A 1235 -43.94 25.24 -10.64
CA LEU A 1235 -43.49 26.26 -9.67
C LEU A 1235 -42.16 25.88 -9.01
N LEU A 1236 -41.90 24.59 -8.76
CA LEU A 1236 -40.62 24.14 -8.20
C LEU A 1236 -39.46 24.35 -9.18
N LEU A 1237 -39.64 23.96 -10.45
CA LEU A 1237 -38.60 24.11 -11.48
C LEU A 1237 -38.21 25.59 -11.70
N GLY A 1238 -39.20 26.49 -11.65
CA GLY A 1238 -38.98 27.93 -11.70
C GLY A 1238 -38.22 28.47 -10.47
N PHE A 1239 -38.46 27.91 -9.29
CA PHE A 1239 -37.76 28.32 -8.06
C PHE A 1239 -36.29 27.89 -8.07
N VAL A 1240 -35.99 26.67 -8.53
CA VAL A 1240 -34.62 26.17 -8.68
C VAL A 1240 -33.82 26.99 -9.69
N LEU A 1241 -34.40 27.31 -10.86
CA LEU A 1241 -33.74 28.16 -11.86
C LEU A 1241 -33.49 29.60 -11.37
N ILE A 1242 -34.36 30.15 -10.52
CA ILE A 1242 -34.15 31.46 -9.87
C ILE A 1242 -33.07 31.38 -8.79
N MET A 1243 -32.97 30.29 -8.03
CA MET A 1243 -31.92 30.07 -7.03
C MET A 1243 -30.53 29.93 -7.68
N VAL A 1244 -30.40 29.13 -8.74
CA VAL A 1244 -29.15 28.96 -9.49
C VAL A 1244 -28.72 30.27 -10.17
N GLY A 1245 -29.66 31.02 -10.76
CA GLY A 1245 -29.39 32.35 -11.30
C GLY A 1245 -28.99 33.38 -10.23
N GLY A 1246 -29.58 33.30 -9.04
CA GLY A 1246 -29.25 34.15 -7.90
C GLY A 1246 -27.83 33.92 -7.35
N ALA A 1247 -27.43 32.65 -7.21
CA ALA A 1247 -26.09 32.27 -6.78
C ALA A 1247 -25.00 32.82 -7.71
N PHE A 1248 -25.21 32.71 -9.03
CA PHE A 1248 -24.25 33.19 -10.04
C PHE A 1248 -24.08 34.72 -10.05
N ILE A 1249 -25.14 35.47 -9.67
CA ILE A 1249 -25.10 36.93 -9.55
C ILE A 1249 -24.42 37.37 -8.24
N LEU A 1250 -24.62 36.63 -7.14
CA LEU A 1250 -23.96 36.90 -5.86
C LEU A 1250 -22.46 36.62 -5.91
N PHE A 1251 -22.04 35.50 -6.51
CA PHE A 1251 -20.62 35.14 -6.63
C PHE A 1251 -19.82 36.15 -7.48
N ARG A 1252 -20.47 36.83 -8.43
CA ARG A 1252 -19.84 37.87 -9.26
C ARG A 1252 -19.79 39.26 -8.59
N SER A 1253 -20.52 39.47 -7.48
CA SER A 1253 -20.60 40.76 -6.80
C SER A 1253 -19.59 40.96 -5.66
N ASN A 1254 -18.97 39.88 -5.16
CA ASN A 1254 -18.17 39.91 -3.93
C ASN A 1254 -16.65 40.13 -4.12
N LYS A 1255 -16.19 40.42 -5.35
CA LYS A 1255 -14.77 40.68 -5.67
C LYS A 1255 -14.43 42.16 -5.94
N SER A 1256 -15.21 43.10 -5.36
CA SER A 1256 -15.10 44.54 -5.59
C SER A 1256 -15.39 45.39 -4.33
N ALA A 1257 -14.75 45.07 -3.19
CA ALA A 1257 -14.80 45.91 -1.98
C ALA A 1257 -13.62 45.73 -0.99
N SER A 1258 -12.37 46.00 -1.41
CA SER A 1258 -11.34 46.50 -0.48
C SER A 1258 -10.29 47.32 -1.24
N LYS A 1259 -9.67 48.30 -0.55
CA LYS A 1259 -8.72 49.32 -1.04
C LYS A 1259 -9.32 50.47 -1.87
N ASP A 1260 -10.01 51.37 -1.16
CA ASP A 1260 -9.53 52.77 -1.04
C ASP A 1260 -8.40 52.78 0.01
#